data_AF-A0A951ZAE8-F1
#
_entry.id   AF-A0A951ZAE8-F1
#
_cell.length_a   1.000
_cell.length_b   1.000
_cell.length_c   1.000
_cell.angle_alpha   90.00
_cell.angle_beta   90.00
_cell.angle_gamma   90.00
#
_symmetry.space_group_name_H-M   'P 1'
#
loop_
_entity.id
_entity.type
_entity.pdbx_description
1 polymer ?
#
loop_
_entity_poly.entity_id
_entity_poly.type
_entity_poly.pdbx_seq_one_letter_code
_entity_poly.pdbx_strand_id
1 'polypeptide(L)'
;MMVAKARLRTTGLTAVLALMTLVATTASGSEARWLELQQAADIDIATAPGGVRVISLAGRLWQLPADGSAATAITPPGVHARHPAFSPDGGMLAYEALQDGHFQVMVAAADGSHPRQLSSGPWHHLAPAWSASGRQLAVSSNRGGDYGIWLLQIDSGELRQLSFDRGDEFDPAWAPEGEDLAYISEEAGRSRLVLHAPGQARQVLVEGSAPLYSPAWRPDGSLISFVSAEPAGGRLNMVILSTPPVVKPLVRGERAALGSMAWPDRDRFLYAADGRLHERRFGMLDGAQQLPLQARVGIRTAAGPPQRHLSPVDEEYHAQAIAGFTTLPDGHLVVAALGDLWELDADGRPLRALTRDAFVDRDPVASRDGRWLAYTSDRSGSPQVWLMDLASGGSRQLGSAAGVASRPALSPDGRYVACLVDAPDGSGQQLKLIALADGGSRELASGLAAAGTPSWSPDGTRIAVVQDEGSSRRLLLYPADAGGGLRRILLPTAAAAAGRNETSWSADGRWLAIASAAGIRVLPVLEDGLVGADWQARHEAPVQWLHWQHDSGALLFADGQGLAQLAGDGSVRRIPVNLDWRPLRNQGRIVIRAGRLFTGLDEGYRYDQKVVIEGERITEVGPWSDAGLEGSSFIDARQQTVMPGLIDLGLQLPEAAGERLGRQLLAFGITTAQAFGPSAAGIREVVERWQLHAAGPRLLQGLQWCPDRDQAPHERMVAAGALQLCPEAALQAAPRPTPSPPAQPLWSAHWLAAVSGDITAIGPVVPGLGRSADGAFRALLPPYQDALDIMIHAGTILIPDLAALGLPVLIEEQPGLLAAPQYQALVGAAERAAASAGWQAIMRSQGASRRAWLRDTQGWLGRYLAGGGRLAAASGAPAVPYGLGLHAQLRLMQVAGLPAGRLLRAATSEAAHALGLQDEIGSIATGHRADLLFIDGDPLADPQQLLRIGMVMTDGLGRTLPTLMPTSPAP
;
A
#
# COMPACT_ATOMS: atom_id res chain seq x y z
N MET A 1 -62.71 23.80 -2.65
CA MET A 1 -63.91 23.86 -1.78
C MET A 1 -63.92 22.64 -0.87
N MET A 2 -64.34 22.84 0.37
CA MET A 2 -64.17 22.01 1.57
C MET A 2 -64.63 20.53 1.50
N VAL A 3 -63.81 19.66 2.10
CA VAL A 3 -64.08 18.71 3.23
C VAL A 3 -65.25 17.71 3.13
N ALA A 4 -64.93 16.41 3.31
CA ALA A 4 -65.42 15.51 4.41
C ALA A 4 -65.05 14.04 4.09
N LYS A 5 -64.05 13.39 4.73
CA LYS A 5 -63.99 12.74 6.06
C LYS A 5 -65.09 11.70 6.39
N ALA A 6 -64.68 10.42 6.33
CA ALA A 6 -64.75 9.38 7.39
C ALA A 6 -66.14 8.78 7.77
N ARG A 7 -66.32 7.52 8.22
CA ARG A 7 -65.47 6.58 8.98
C ARG A 7 -66.25 5.23 9.16
N LEU A 8 -65.50 4.11 9.36
CA LEU A 8 -65.82 2.86 10.13
C LEU A 8 -66.85 1.86 9.57
N ARG A 9 -66.75 0.51 9.68
CA ARG A 9 -65.73 -0.50 10.05
C ARG A 9 -66.35 -1.91 9.75
N THR A 10 -65.52 -2.96 9.79
CA THR A 10 -65.80 -4.40 10.09
C THR A 10 -66.29 -5.38 9.00
N THR A 11 -65.30 -6.17 8.54
CA THR A 11 -65.19 -7.66 8.49
C THR A 11 -66.05 -8.51 7.55
N GLY A 12 -65.37 -9.33 6.74
CA GLY A 12 -65.87 -10.61 6.23
C GLY A 12 -65.23 -11.06 4.91
N LEU A 13 -64.32 -12.04 4.99
CA LEU A 13 -63.63 -12.71 3.87
C LEU A 13 -64.54 -13.06 2.68
N THR A 14 -64.17 -12.65 1.45
CA THR A 14 -63.99 -13.49 0.24
C THR A 14 -63.73 -12.62 -1.01
N ALA A 15 -62.73 -13.03 -1.81
CA ALA A 15 -62.52 -12.73 -3.23
C ALA A 15 -62.70 -11.30 -3.77
N VAL A 16 -61.60 -10.63 -4.15
CA VAL A 16 -61.55 -9.84 -5.39
C VAL A 16 -60.16 -9.98 -6.04
N LEU A 17 -60.18 -10.55 -7.25
CA LEU A 17 -59.12 -10.49 -8.25
C LEU A 17 -58.87 -9.04 -8.71
N ALA A 18 -57.62 -8.77 -9.08
CA ALA A 18 -57.20 -7.76 -10.05
C ALA A 18 -57.28 -6.27 -9.65
N LEU A 19 -56.16 -5.75 -9.14
CA LEU A 19 -55.46 -4.62 -9.75
C LEU A 19 -54.09 -4.48 -9.08
N MET A 20 -52.99 -4.77 -9.78
CA MET A 20 -51.71 -4.03 -9.72
C MET A 20 -50.79 -4.60 -10.81
N THR A 21 -50.84 -3.91 -11.94
CA THR A 21 -49.72 -3.58 -12.83
C THR A 21 -48.33 -3.99 -12.34
N LEU A 22 -47.74 -4.93 -13.07
CA LEU A 22 -46.40 -4.86 -13.64
C LEU A 22 -45.42 -3.91 -12.94
N VAL A 23 -44.84 -4.36 -11.83
CA VAL A 23 -43.46 -3.99 -11.47
C VAL A 23 -42.66 -5.26 -11.66
N ALA A 24 -42.22 -5.49 -12.90
CA ALA A 24 -41.06 -6.33 -13.14
C ALA A 24 -39.87 -5.56 -12.55
N THR A 25 -39.60 -5.75 -11.26
CA THR A 25 -38.26 -5.56 -10.75
C THR A 25 -37.40 -6.55 -11.52
N THR A 26 -36.68 -6.06 -12.53
CA THR A 26 -35.46 -6.72 -13.00
C THR A 26 -34.45 -6.67 -11.86
N ALA A 27 -34.69 -7.49 -10.83
CA ALA A 27 -33.60 -8.00 -10.04
C ALA A 27 -32.83 -8.88 -11.02
N SER A 28 -31.72 -8.36 -11.52
CA SER A 28 -30.68 -9.17 -12.16
C SER A 28 -30.19 -10.16 -11.10
N GLY A 29 -30.90 -11.28 -10.96
CA GLY A 29 -30.44 -12.41 -10.19
C GLY A 29 -29.18 -12.90 -10.86
N SER A 30 -28.02 -12.62 -10.27
CA SER A 30 -26.81 -13.35 -10.63
C SER A 30 -27.10 -14.81 -10.32
N GLU A 31 -27.13 -15.66 -11.35
CA GLU A 31 -27.14 -17.11 -11.12
C GLU A 31 -25.92 -17.44 -10.26
N ALA A 32 -26.15 -18.03 -9.08
CA ALA A 32 -25.07 -18.50 -8.24
C ALA A 32 -24.28 -19.56 -9.03
N ARG A 33 -23.05 -19.22 -9.43
CA ARG A 33 -22.15 -20.16 -10.07
C ARG A 33 -21.50 -21.00 -8.97
N TRP A 34 -21.51 -22.30 -9.12
CA TRP A 34 -20.90 -23.23 -8.17
C TRP A 34 -19.55 -23.69 -8.71
N LEU A 35 -18.51 -23.60 -7.88
CA LEU A 35 -17.20 -24.18 -8.16
C LEU A 35 -17.01 -25.40 -7.26
N GLU A 36 -16.63 -26.52 -7.86
CA GLU A 36 -16.26 -27.73 -7.13
C GLU A 36 -14.75 -27.73 -6.88
N LEU A 37 -14.36 -27.63 -5.61
CA LEU A 37 -12.98 -27.68 -5.18
C LEU A 37 -12.61 -29.12 -4.81
N GLN A 38 -11.54 -29.61 -5.42
CA GLN A 38 -10.95 -30.93 -5.14
C GLN A 38 -9.51 -30.85 -4.60
N GLN A 39 -8.99 -29.62 -4.49
CA GLN A 39 -7.68 -29.29 -3.95
C GLN A 39 -7.86 -28.12 -2.99
N ALA A 40 -6.92 -27.98 -2.06
CA ALA A 40 -6.92 -26.89 -1.12
C ALA A 40 -5.53 -26.62 -0.54
N ALA A 41 -5.18 -25.33 -0.57
CA ALA A 41 -3.86 -24.76 -0.33
C ALA A 41 -3.35 -24.86 1.11
N ASP A 42 -4.22 -24.41 2.01
CA ASP A 42 -3.87 -23.92 3.32
C ASP A 42 -5.10 -24.13 4.18
N ILE A 43 -5.15 -25.35 4.65
CA ILE A 43 -6.26 -25.89 5.38
C ILE A 43 -5.77 -26.06 6.80
N ASP A 44 -6.52 -25.50 7.72
CA ASP A 44 -6.46 -25.92 9.11
C ASP A 44 -7.23 -27.20 9.28
N ILE A 45 -6.59 -28.20 9.88
CA ILE A 45 -7.19 -29.50 10.11
C ILE A 45 -7.36 -29.69 11.60
N ALA A 46 -8.57 -30.04 12.02
CA ALA A 46 -8.87 -30.47 13.38
C ALA A 46 -9.53 -31.85 13.37
N THR A 47 -9.23 -32.67 14.37
CA THR A 47 -9.86 -33.97 14.54
C THR A 47 -10.36 -34.16 15.95
N ALA A 48 -11.58 -34.69 16.08
CA ALA A 48 -12.16 -35.07 17.36
C ALA A 48 -11.94 -36.56 17.65
N PRO A 49 -11.98 -36.98 18.92
CA PRO A 49 -12.17 -38.38 19.29
C PRO A 49 -13.35 -38.99 18.53
N GLY A 50 -13.18 -40.21 18.00
CA GLY A 50 -14.22 -40.87 17.18
C GLY A 50 -14.14 -40.64 15.67
N GLY A 51 -13.18 -39.84 15.19
CA GLY A 51 -12.82 -39.77 13.77
C GLY A 51 -13.49 -38.65 12.97
N VAL A 52 -14.16 -37.71 13.62
CA VAL A 52 -14.69 -36.49 12.98
C VAL A 52 -13.51 -35.60 12.57
N ARG A 53 -13.56 -35.10 11.33
CA ARG A 53 -12.52 -34.25 10.72
C ARG A 53 -13.16 -32.93 10.29
N VAL A 54 -12.59 -31.80 10.72
CA VAL A 54 -13.00 -30.46 10.29
C VAL A 54 -11.84 -29.78 9.60
N ILE A 55 -12.13 -29.14 8.48
CA ILE A 55 -11.16 -28.40 7.67
C ILE A 55 -11.59 -26.95 7.47
N SER A 56 -10.65 -26.01 7.44
CA SER A 56 -10.91 -24.65 6.91
C SER A 56 -10.72 -24.62 5.39
N LEU A 57 -11.71 -24.10 4.66
CA LEU A 57 -11.66 -23.97 3.20
C LEU A 57 -12.57 -22.83 2.72
N ALA A 58 -12.02 -21.93 1.90
CA ALA A 58 -12.71 -20.77 1.34
C ALA A 58 -13.46 -19.91 2.40
N GLY A 59 -12.81 -19.69 3.54
CA GLY A 59 -13.36 -18.87 4.64
C GLY A 59 -14.51 -19.53 5.42
N ARG A 60 -14.66 -20.85 5.33
CA ARG A 60 -15.67 -21.64 6.05
C ARG A 60 -15.04 -22.87 6.66
N LEU A 61 -15.69 -23.41 7.69
CA LEU A 61 -15.36 -24.73 8.21
C LEU A 61 -16.24 -25.78 7.55
N TRP A 62 -15.61 -26.90 7.20
CA TRP A 62 -16.25 -28.04 6.55
C TRP A 62 -15.99 -29.30 7.34
N GLN A 63 -17.01 -30.10 7.53
CA GLN A 63 -16.86 -31.46 8.02
C GLN A 63 -16.50 -32.37 6.84
N LEU A 64 -15.41 -33.12 6.99
CA LEU A 64 -14.88 -34.03 5.99
C LEU A 64 -15.26 -35.48 6.31
N PRO A 65 -16.06 -36.15 5.47
CA PRO A 65 -16.41 -37.56 5.66
C PRO A 65 -15.20 -38.49 5.49
N ALA A 66 -15.11 -39.53 6.33
CA ALA A 66 -14.02 -40.52 6.24
C ALA A 66 -14.14 -41.45 5.01
N ASP A 67 -15.34 -41.57 4.42
CA ASP A 67 -15.64 -42.38 3.24
C ASP A 67 -15.34 -41.65 1.91
N GLY A 68 -14.99 -40.36 1.98
CA GLY A 68 -14.67 -39.53 0.82
C GLY A 68 -15.88 -38.97 0.08
N SER A 69 -17.07 -39.05 0.66
CA SER A 69 -18.25 -38.31 0.18
C SER A 69 -18.06 -36.78 0.31
N ALA A 70 -18.96 -36.01 -0.31
CA ALA A 70 -18.85 -34.56 -0.38
C ALA A 70 -18.80 -33.89 1.00
N ALA A 71 -17.87 -32.97 1.19
CA ALA A 71 -17.72 -32.22 2.42
C ALA A 71 -18.96 -31.34 2.68
N THR A 72 -19.38 -31.25 3.94
CA THR A 72 -20.53 -30.43 4.34
C THR A 72 -20.05 -29.20 5.09
N ALA A 73 -20.46 -28.01 4.66
CA ALA A 73 -20.11 -26.78 5.36
C ALA A 73 -20.87 -26.68 6.68
N ILE A 74 -20.15 -26.47 7.79
CA ILE A 74 -20.71 -26.37 9.14
C ILE A 74 -20.74 -24.93 9.67
N THR A 75 -20.17 -23.98 8.92
CA THR A 75 -20.35 -22.54 9.15
C THR A 75 -21.03 -21.85 7.97
N PRO A 76 -21.78 -20.75 8.20
CA PRO A 76 -22.37 -19.95 7.13
C PRO A 76 -21.32 -19.37 6.16
N PRO A 77 -21.69 -19.00 4.91
CA PRO A 77 -20.80 -18.21 4.06
C PRO A 77 -20.56 -16.81 4.66
N GLY A 78 -19.39 -16.20 4.38
CA GLY A 78 -19.07 -14.81 4.78
C GLY A 78 -18.61 -14.60 6.24
N VAL A 79 -18.55 -15.64 7.07
CA VAL A 79 -18.08 -15.52 8.47
C VAL A 79 -16.56 -15.65 8.63
N HIS A 80 -15.85 -16.05 7.57
CA HIS A 80 -14.39 -16.18 7.54
C HIS A 80 -13.82 -17.02 8.69
N ALA A 81 -14.35 -18.24 8.85
CA ALA A 81 -13.97 -19.12 9.95
C ALA A 81 -12.71 -19.95 9.66
N ARG A 82 -11.81 -20.08 10.66
CA ARG A 82 -10.49 -20.77 10.58
C ARG A 82 -10.03 -21.32 11.93
N HIS A 83 -8.85 -21.97 11.93
CA HIS A 83 -8.20 -22.56 13.11
C HIS A 83 -9.20 -23.33 14.01
N PRO A 84 -9.94 -24.31 13.46
CA PRO A 84 -10.77 -25.19 14.26
C PRO A 84 -9.93 -25.91 15.32
N ALA A 85 -10.46 -26.03 16.52
CA ALA A 85 -9.89 -26.84 17.58
C ALA A 85 -11.01 -27.51 18.38
N PHE A 86 -10.95 -28.83 18.53
CA PHE A 86 -11.93 -29.59 19.31
C PHE A 86 -11.58 -29.54 20.80
N SER A 87 -12.62 -29.50 21.64
CA SER A 87 -12.47 -29.76 23.07
C SER A 87 -11.93 -31.17 23.30
N PRO A 88 -11.28 -31.44 24.45
CA PRO A 88 -10.71 -32.76 24.74
C PRO A 88 -11.71 -33.91 24.68
N ASP A 89 -12.98 -33.65 25.01
CA ASP A 89 -14.09 -34.61 24.91
C ASP A 89 -14.70 -34.73 23.50
N GLY A 90 -14.29 -33.87 22.57
CA GLY A 90 -14.79 -33.82 21.19
C GLY A 90 -16.18 -33.21 21.02
N GLY A 91 -16.83 -32.75 22.10
CA GLY A 91 -18.21 -32.23 22.05
C GLY A 91 -18.34 -30.80 21.53
N MET A 92 -17.29 -29.99 21.67
CA MET A 92 -17.26 -28.58 21.29
C MET A 92 -16.17 -28.30 20.26
N LEU A 93 -16.42 -27.31 19.42
CA LEU A 93 -15.49 -26.79 18.43
C LEU A 93 -15.24 -25.30 18.71
N ALA A 94 -14.01 -24.94 19.01
CA ALA A 94 -13.55 -23.55 19.00
C ALA A 94 -12.99 -23.21 17.62
N TYR A 95 -13.17 -21.96 17.19
CA TYR A 95 -12.62 -21.47 15.94
C TYR A 95 -12.51 -19.94 15.98
N GLU A 96 -11.63 -19.37 15.17
CA GLU A 96 -11.65 -17.93 14.94
C GLU A 96 -12.62 -17.58 13.81
N ALA A 97 -13.32 -16.46 13.92
CA ALA A 97 -14.17 -15.91 12.86
C ALA A 97 -14.09 -14.39 12.86
N LEU A 98 -14.29 -13.77 11.69
CA LEU A 98 -14.27 -12.32 11.58
C LEU A 98 -15.58 -11.74 12.14
N GLN A 99 -15.50 -10.96 13.21
CA GLN A 99 -16.64 -10.26 13.86
C GLN A 99 -16.22 -8.83 14.17
N ASP A 100 -16.96 -7.83 13.71
CA ASP A 100 -16.70 -6.38 13.94
C ASP A 100 -15.27 -5.85 13.70
N GLY A 101 -14.42 -6.69 13.12
CA GLY A 101 -13.32 -6.38 12.20
C GLY A 101 -12.01 -6.93 12.62
N HIS A 102 -12.18 -7.85 13.53
CA HIS A 102 -11.21 -8.45 14.34
C HIS A 102 -11.61 -9.91 14.37
N PHE A 103 -10.62 -10.78 14.32
CA PHE A 103 -10.87 -12.19 14.51
C PHE A 103 -11.24 -12.39 15.96
N GLN A 104 -12.39 -13.00 16.18
CA GLN A 104 -12.92 -13.32 17.49
C GLN A 104 -13.02 -14.82 17.63
N VAL A 105 -12.85 -15.31 18.85
CA VAL A 105 -13.02 -16.71 19.19
C VAL A 105 -14.51 -17.02 19.32
N MET A 106 -14.94 -17.97 18.52
CA MET A 106 -16.26 -18.57 18.53
C MET A 106 -16.17 -19.98 19.10
N VAL A 107 -17.24 -20.43 19.74
CA VAL A 107 -17.41 -21.82 20.17
C VAL A 107 -18.78 -22.31 19.68
N ALA A 108 -18.82 -23.51 19.12
CA ALA A 108 -20.03 -24.19 18.67
C ALA A 108 -20.01 -25.65 19.15
N ALA A 109 -21.13 -26.36 18.98
CA ALA A 109 -21.11 -27.81 19.04
C ALA A 109 -20.22 -28.38 17.92
N ALA A 110 -19.78 -29.63 18.06
CA ALA A 110 -18.88 -30.31 17.11
C ALA A 110 -19.40 -30.35 15.65
N ASP A 111 -20.71 -30.29 15.44
CA ASP A 111 -21.37 -30.24 14.13
C ASP A 111 -21.55 -28.81 13.59
N GLY A 112 -21.04 -27.80 14.30
CA GLY A 112 -21.18 -26.38 13.98
C GLY A 112 -22.48 -25.73 14.45
N SER A 113 -23.39 -26.49 15.07
CA SER A 113 -24.64 -25.94 15.60
C SER A 113 -24.40 -25.09 16.86
N HIS A 114 -25.37 -24.21 17.16
CA HIS A 114 -25.35 -23.34 18.34
C HIS A 114 -24.06 -22.50 18.52
N PRO A 115 -23.59 -21.78 17.49
CA PRO A 115 -22.41 -20.95 17.63
C PRO A 115 -22.64 -19.81 18.62
N ARG A 116 -21.68 -19.58 19.51
CA ARG A 116 -21.63 -18.44 20.42
C ARG A 116 -20.26 -17.78 20.34
N GLN A 117 -20.25 -16.45 20.39
CA GLN A 117 -19.03 -15.66 20.46
C GLN A 117 -18.50 -15.66 21.90
N LEU A 118 -17.20 -15.95 22.07
CA LEU A 118 -16.56 -16.05 23.38
C LEU A 118 -15.64 -14.86 23.68
N SER A 119 -15.02 -14.25 22.67
CA SER A 119 -14.22 -13.03 22.82
C SER A 119 -14.85 -11.83 22.11
N SER A 120 -14.53 -10.60 22.52
CA SER A 120 -14.99 -9.37 21.86
C SER A 120 -13.98 -8.22 22.04
N GLY A 121 -14.10 -7.20 21.20
CA GLY A 121 -13.33 -5.96 21.31
C GLY A 121 -12.55 -5.61 20.04
N PRO A 122 -11.80 -4.49 20.05
CA PRO A 122 -11.07 -3.97 18.89
C PRO A 122 -9.74 -4.69 18.63
N TRP A 123 -9.58 -5.93 19.10
CA TRP A 123 -8.34 -6.71 19.05
C TRP A 123 -8.58 -8.05 18.40
N HIS A 124 -7.56 -8.58 17.72
CA HIS A 124 -7.60 -9.93 17.18
C HIS A 124 -7.34 -10.94 18.29
N HIS A 125 -8.10 -12.04 18.26
CA HIS A 125 -7.93 -13.24 19.06
C HIS A 125 -7.90 -14.43 18.10
N LEU A 126 -6.73 -15.02 17.92
CA LEU A 126 -6.43 -15.98 16.86
C LEU A 126 -6.05 -17.35 17.43
N ALA A 127 -6.12 -18.36 16.55
CA ALA A 127 -5.60 -19.71 16.78
C ALA A 127 -5.98 -20.29 18.16
N PRO A 128 -7.29 -20.45 18.46
CA PRO A 128 -7.72 -20.95 19.77
C PRO A 128 -7.29 -22.40 19.98
N ALA A 129 -6.70 -22.70 21.13
CA ALA A 129 -6.29 -24.05 21.51
C ALA A 129 -6.85 -24.44 22.89
N TRP A 130 -7.49 -25.61 22.97
CA TRP A 130 -8.11 -26.11 24.21
C TRP A 130 -7.10 -26.60 25.23
N SER A 131 -7.28 -26.21 26.49
CA SER A 131 -6.59 -26.87 27.60
C SER A 131 -7.08 -28.31 27.76
N ALA A 132 -6.22 -29.20 28.28
CA ALA A 132 -6.59 -30.58 28.57
C ALA A 132 -7.82 -30.70 29.51
N SER A 133 -8.02 -29.70 30.37
CA SER A 133 -9.19 -29.61 31.26
C SER A 133 -10.50 -29.18 30.59
N GLY A 134 -10.46 -28.65 29.36
CA GLY A 134 -11.62 -28.10 28.66
C GLY A 134 -12.21 -26.80 29.25
N ARG A 135 -11.55 -26.19 30.26
CA ARG A 135 -12.07 -25.00 30.97
C ARG A 135 -11.62 -23.67 30.38
N GLN A 136 -10.54 -23.67 29.60
CA GLN A 136 -9.95 -22.47 29.02
C GLN A 136 -9.33 -22.74 27.64
N LEU A 137 -9.15 -21.68 26.87
CA LEU A 137 -8.44 -21.66 25.61
C LEU A 137 -7.15 -20.85 25.76
N ALA A 138 -6.07 -21.26 25.11
CA ALA A 138 -4.98 -20.35 24.78
C ALA A 138 -5.26 -19.69 23.42
N VAL A 139 -4.98 -18.40 23.30
CA VAL A 139 -5.21 -17.61 22.08
C VAL A 139 -4.07 -16.63 21.85
N SER A 140 -3.78 -16.31 20.59
CA SER A 140 -2.85 -15.24 20.23
C SER A 140 -3.61 -13.92 20.19
N SER A 141 -3.15 -12.86 20.87
CA SER A 141 -3.84 -11.57 20.87
C SER A 141 -2.92 -10.36 20.87
N ASN A 142 -3.25 -9.38 20.02
CA ASN A 142 -2.57 -8.08 19.93
C ASN A 142 -3.08 -7.04 20.94
N ARG A 143 -3.86 -7.47 21.95
CA ARG A 143 -4.37 -6.58 23.01
C ARG A 143 -3.27 -5.86 23.80
N GLY A 144 -2.07 -6.43 23.86
CA GLY A 144 -0.91 -5.86 24.55
C GLY A 144 -0.04 -4.91 23.70
N GLY A 145 -0.36 -4.69 22.42
CA GLY A 145 0.47 -3.95 21.47
C GLY A 145 1.01 -4.88 20.38
N ASP A 146 1.96 -5.74 20.74
CA ASP A 146 2.41 -6.88 19.92
C ASP A 146 1.50 -8.10 20.20
N TYR A 147 1.57 -9.13 19.36
CA TYR A 147 0.85 -10.39 19.65
C TYR A 147 1.49 -11.09 20.84
N GLY A 148 0.68 -11.42 21.84
CA GLY A 148 1.08 -12.27 22.96
C GLY A 148 0.16 -13.48 23.10
N ILE A 149 0.51 -14.40 23.98
CA ILE A 149 -0.32 -15.55 24.36
C ILE A 149 -1.22 -15.16 25.53
N TRP A 150 -2.52 -15.39 25.37
CA TRP A 150 -3.56 -15.10 26.35
C TRP A 150 -4.38 -16.34 26.67
N LEU A 151 -4.88 -16.42 27.90
CA LEU A 151 -5.78 -17.46 28.36
C LEU A 151 -7.20 -16.90 28.41
N LEU A 152 -8.11 -17.53 27.68
CA LEU A 152 -9.53 -17.19 27.58
C LEU A 152 -10.36 -18.22 28.35
N GLN A 153 -11.11 -17.78 29.36
CA GLN A 153 -12.00 -18.66 30.13
C GLN A 153 -13.29 -18.97 29.37
N ILE A 154 -13.71 -20.24 29.33
CA ILE A 154 -14.89 -20.68 28.55
C ILE A 154 -16.22 -20.19 29.14
N ASP A 155 -16.30 -20.08 30.47
CA ASP A 155 -17.54 -19.73 31.17
C ASP A 155 -17.74 -18.22 31.24
N SER A 156 -16.67 -17.46 31.50
CA SER A 156 -16.75 -16.00 31.70
C SER A 156 -16.35 -15.18 30.47
N GLY A 157 -15.62 -15.75 29.51
CA GLY A 157 -15.00 -14.99 28.41
C GLY A 157 -13.84 -14.09 28.87
N GLU A 158 -13.37 -14.24 30.11
CA GLU A 158 -12.28 -13.42 30.65
C GLU A 158 -10.94 -13.78 29.99
N LEU A 159 -10.18 -12.75 29.62
CA LEU A 159 -8.85 -12.86 29.02
C LEU A 159 -7.77 -12.46 30.01
N ARG A 160 -6.79 -13.35 30.20
CA ARG A 160 -5.59 -13.11 31.01
C ARG A 160 -4.33 -13.33 30.18
N GLN A 161 -3.44 -12.34 30.16
CA GLN A 161 -2.16 -12.47 29.46
C GLN A 161 -1.24 -13.47 30.16
N LEU A 162 -0.61 -14.35 29.38
CA LEU A 162 0.35 -15.35 29.86
C LEU A 162 1.79 -14.93 29.56
N SER A 163 2.03 -14.28 28.42
CA SER A 163 3.36 -13.90 27.95
C SER A 163 3.49 -12.39 27.74
N PHE A 164 4.68 -11.86 28.03
CA PHE A 164 4.98 -10.42 28.15
C PHE A 164 6.29 -10.03 27.45
N ASP A 165 6.87 -10.95 26.67
CA ASP A 165 8.16 -10.74 26.02
C ASP A 165 7.99 -9.80 24.80
N ARG A 166 9.09 -9.23 24.30
CA ARG A 166 9.05 -8.37 23.10
C ARG A 166 8.96 -9.23 21.84
N GLY A 167 8.24 -8.73 20.83
CA GLY A 167 8.02 -9.45 19.57
C GLY A 167 6.66 -10.15 19.55
N ASP A 168 6.36 -10.82 18.43
CA ASP A 168 5.07 -11.47 18.21
C ASP A 168 5.12 -12.93 18.69
N GLU A 169 4.16 -13.33 19.52
CA GLU A 169 3.96 -14.70 20.00
C GLU A 169 2.58 -15.22 19.57
N PHE A 170 2.54 -16.38 18.93
CA PHE A 170 1.35 -16.92 18.26
C PHE A 170 1.32 -18.45 18.15
N ASP A 171 0.26 -18.98 17.53
CA ASP A 171 -0.08 -20.41 17.37
C ASP A 171 0.11 -21.25 18.65
N PRO A 172 -0.62 -20.96 19.75
CA PRO A 172 -0.53 -21.76 20.95
C PRO A 172 -1.04 -23.19 20.73
N ALA A 173 -0.40 -24.17 21.35
CA ALA A 173 -0.80 -25.57 21.32
C ALA A 173 -0.58 -26.21 22.70
N TRP A 174 -1.67 -26.65 23.34
CA TRP A 174 -1.63 -27.32 24.63
C TRP A 174 -1.15 -28.77 24.50
N ALA A 175 -0.39 -29.20 25.51
CA ALA A 175 -0.12 -30.61 25.71
C ALA A 175 -1.43 -31.40 25.93
N PRO A 176 -1.52 -32.65 25.48
CA PRO A 176 -2.73 -33.47 25.59
C PRO A 176 -3.09 -33.76 27.05
N GLU A 177 -2.09 -33.74 27.95
CA GLU A 177 -2.24 -33.95 29.39
C GLU A 177 -1.43 -32.88 30.13
N GLY A 178 -1.93 -32.40 31.27
CA GLY A 178 -1.25 -31.40 32.11
C GLY A 178 -1.49 -29.95 31.67
N GLU A 179 -0.53 -29.07 31.99
CA GLU A 179 -0.61 -27.61 31.76
C GLU A 179 0.55 -27.06 30.90
N ASP A 180 1.26 -27.93 30.19
CA ASP A 180 2.34 -27.50 29.30
C ASP A 180 1.78 -26.89 28.01
N LEU A 181 2.38 -25.79 27.57
CA LEU A 181 1.97 -25.03 26.40
C LEU A 181 3.15 -24.80 25.45
N ALA A 182 2.98 -25.16 24.18
CA ALA A 182 3.90 -24.79 23.12
C ALA A 182 3.36 -23.59 22.34
N TYR A 183 4.23 -22.70 21.87
CA TYR A 183 3.84 -21.58 21.01
C TYR A 183 5.04 -21.09 20.17
N ILE A 184 4.78 -20.30 19.15
CA ILE A 184 5.81 -19.67 18.33
C ILE A 184 6.10 -18.27 18.86
N SER A 185 7.38 -17.92 18.98
CA SER A 185 7.85 -16.58 19.30
C SER A 185 8.72 -16.05 18.16
N GLU A 186 8.52 -14.78 17.82
CA GLU A 186 9.20 -14.13 16.73
C GLU A 186 9.72 -12.74 17.11
N GLU A 187 11.01 -12.55 16.93
CA GLU A 187 11.69 -11.32 17.33
C GLU A 187 12.88 -11.04 16.39
N ALA A 188 12.92 -9.83 15.81
CA ALA A 188 14.05 -9.35 14.98
C ALA A 188 14.50 -10.35 13.89
N GLY A 189 13.55 -10.95 13.16
CA GLY A 189 13.82 -11.92 12.10
C GLY A 189 14.24 -13.32 12.56
N ARG A 190 14.13 -13.63 13.85
CA ARG A 190 14.33 -14.97 14.43
C ARG A 190 12.98 -15.56 14.81
N SER A 191 12.75 -16.83 14.48
CA SER A 191 11.56 -17.58 14.90
C SER A 191 11.96 -18.73 15.83
N ARG A 192 11.18 -18.92 16.90
CA ARG A 192 11.45 -19.86 17.99
C ARG A 192 10.21 -20.68 18.32
N LEU A 193 10.37 -21.99 18.49
CA LEU A 193 9.37 -22.84 19.12
C LEU A 193 9.66 -22.87 20.62
N VAL A 194 8.74 -22.32 21.41
CA VAL A 194 8.87 -22.16 22.86
C VAL A 194 7.96 -23.16 23.57
N LEU A 195 8.49 -23.81 24.60
CA LEU A 195 7.76 -24.64 25.56
C LEU A 195 7.67 -23.91 26.90
N HIS A 196 6.45 -23.74 27.39
CA HIS A 196 6.13 -23.16 28.68
C HIS A 196 5.47 -24.20 29.58
N ALA A 197 6.15 -24.57 30.66
CA ALA A 197 5.60 -25.37 31.75
C ALA A 197 5.38 -24.46 32.99
N PRO A 198 4.20 -24.50 33.64
CA PRO A 198 3.93 -23.64 34.80
C PRO A 198 4.97 -23.82 35.93
N GLY A 199 5.43 -22.70 36.48
CA GLY A 199 6.44 -22.70 37.55
C GLY A 199 7.87 -23.01 37.09
N GLN A 200 8.10 -23.20 35.79
CA GLN A 200 9.43 -23.39 35.20
C GLN A 200 9.80 -22.23 34.27
N ALA A 201 11.10 -22.09 34.00
CA ALA A 201 11.58 -21.17 32.97
C ALA A 201 11.15 -21.66 31.58
N ARG A 202 10.75 -20.72 30.70
CA ARG A 202 10.43 -21.01 29.29
C ARG A 202 11.65 -21.63 28.60
N GLN A 203 11.41 -22.67 27.80
CA GLN A 203 12.46 -23.40 27.08
C GLN A 203 12.32 -23.17 25.57
N VAL A 204 13.41 -22.82 24.90
CA VAL A 204 13.45 -22.75 23.44
C VAL A 204 13.82 -24.12 22.90
N LEU A 205 12.89 -24.78 22.20
CA LEU A 205 13.09 -26.11 21.63
C LEU A 205 13.74 -26.05 20.25
N VAL A 206 13.39 -25.03 19.46
CA VAL A 206 13.91 -24.80 18.10
C VAL A 206 14.10 -23.30 17.91
N GLU A 207 15.19 -22.89 17.28
CA GLU A 207 15.44 -21.50 16.88
C GLU A 207 16.07 -21.46 15.49
N GLY A 208 15.60 -20.53 14.65
CA GLY A 208 16.12 -20.35 13.30
C GLY A 208 15.75 -19.01 12.69
N SER A 209 16.25 -18.77 11.48
CA SER A 209 15.83 -17.64 10.63
C SER A 209 14.63 -17.96 9.74
N ALA A 210 14.29 -19.26 9.59
CA ALA A 210 13.08 -19.68 8.90
C ALA A 210 11.87 -19.51 9.83
N PRO A 211 10.77 -18.89 9.39
CA PRO A 211 9.54 -18.80 10.18
C PRO A 211 8.99 -20.18 10.53
N LEU A 212 8.51 -20.33 11.76
CA LEU A 212 7.90 -21.54 12.29
C LEU A 212 6.39 -21.33 12.49
N TYR A 213 5.59 -22.36 12.25
CA TYR A 213 4.12 -22.29 12.31
C TYR A 213 3.50 -23.58 12.86
N SER A 214 2.25 -23.44 13.32
CA SER A 214 1.35 -24.57 13.58
C SER A 214 1.96 -25.70 14.42
N PRO A 215 2.49 -25.42 15.63
CA PRO A 215 2.91 -26.48 16.52
C PRO A 215 1.71 -27.37 16.88
N ALA A 216 1.91 -28.68 16.86
CA ALA A 216 0.88 -29.65 17.25
C ALA A 216 1.50 -30.78 18.07
N TRP A 217 0.89 -31.09 19.21
CA TRP A 217 1.36 -32.17 20.07
C TRP A 217 0.94 -33.52 19.52
N ARG A 218 1.86 -34.49 19.58
CA ARG A 218 1.46 -35.89 19.47
C ARG A 218 0.64 -36.27 20.71
N PRO A 219 -0.44 -37.07 20.59
CA PRO A 219 -1.34 -37.37 21.71
C PRO A 219 -0.70 -38.03 22.93
N ASP A 220 0.50 -38.63 22.80
CA ASP A 220 1.24 -39.21 23.92
C ASP A 220 2.23 -38.25 24.60
N GLY A 221 2.27 -36.97 24.19
CA GLY A 221 3.15 -35.94 24.75
C GLY A 221 4.64 -36.12 24.41
N SER A 222 5.01 -37.09 23.56
CA SER A 222 6.42 -37.44 23.32
C SER A 222 7.16 -36.47 22.39
N LEU A 223 6.43 -35.72 21.56
CA LEU A 223 6.99 -34.80 20.56
C LEU A 223 5.99 -33.71 20.16
N ILE A 224 6.52 -32.66 19.54
CA ILE A 224 5.76 -31.57 18.92
C ILE A 224 6.11 -31.52 17.44
N SER A 225 5.11 -31.60 16.55
CA SER A 225 5.25 -31.34 15.13
C SER A 225 5.09 -29.84 14.83
N PHE A 226 5.80 -29.31 13.83
CA PHE A 226 5.71 -27.90 13.43
C PHE A 226 6.12 -27.73 11.97
N VAL A 227 5.66 -26.65 11.32
CA VAL A 227 6.03 -26.33 9.94
C VAL A 227 7.13 -25.26 9.94
N SER A 228 8.18 -25.43 9.14
CA SER A 228 9.15 -24.39 8.84
C SER A 228 8.94 -23.86 7.42
N ALA A 229 8.77 -22.55 7.24
CA ALA A 229 8.65 -21.95 5.92
C ALA A 229 10.03 -21.76 5.28
N GLU A 230 10.29 -22.52 4.22
CA GLU A 230 11.50 -22.41 3.41
C GLU A 230 11.20 -21.85 2.01
N PRO A 231 12.19 -21.30 1.29
CA PRO A 231 11.99 -20.79 -0.07
C PRO A 231 11.39 -21.81 -1.06
N ALA A 232 11.65 -23.10 -0.85
CA ALA A 232 11.13 -24.19 -1.68
C ALA A 232 9.71 -24.63 -1.29
N GLY A 233 9.16 -24.16 -0.17
CA GLY A 233 7.88 -24.60 0.38
C GLY A 233 7.94 -24.83 1.89
N GLY A 234 6.78 -25.03 2.52
CA GLY A 234 6.72 -25.44 3.91
C GLY A 234 7.30 -26.85 4.07
N ARG A 235 8.06 -27.07 5.15
CA ARG A 235 8.54 -28.39 5.55
C ARG A 235 7.97 -28.76 6.90
N LEU A 236 7.35 -29.93 6.96
CA LEU A 236 6.80 -30.45 8.19
C LEU A 236 7.87 -31.22 8.98
N ASN A 237 8.15 -30.72 10.18
CA ASN A 237 9.18 -31.21 11.08
C ASN A 237 8.55 -31.70 12.40
N MET A 238 9.38 -32.35 13.21
CA MET A 238 9.08 -32.71 14.59
C MET A 238 10.27 -32.41 15.49
N VAL A 239 10.00 -32.05 16.74
CA VAL A 239 10.97 -32.02 17.84
C VAL A 239 10.60 -33.08 18.87
N ILE A 240 11.52 -34.01 19.12
CA ILE A 240 11.40 -35.02 20.17
C ILE A 240 11.81 -34.37 21.49
N LEU A 241 10.96 -34.48 22.52
CA LEU A 241 11.17 -33.86 23.84
C LEU A 241 12.16 -34.68 24.70
N SER A 242 13.31 -35.02 24.12
CA SER A 242 14.47 -35.57 24.83
C SER A 242 15.34 -34.45 25.41
N THR A 243 16.31 -34.79 26.23
CA THR A 243 17.36 -33.86 26.69
C THR A 243 18.70 -34.30 26.11
N PRO A 244 19.28 -33.58 25.11
CA PRO A 244 18.75 -32.38 24.44
C PRO A 244 17.59 -32.69 23.47
N PRO A 245 16.78 -31.68 23.08
CA PRO A 245 15.73 -31.85 22.08
C PRO A 245 16.31 -32.25 20.72
N VAL A 246 15.62 -33.13 19.99
CA VAL A 246 16.08 -33.61 18.68
C VAL A 246 15.07 -33.25 17.60
N VAL A 247 15.49 -32.42 16.65
CA VAL A 247 14.68 -32.00 15.49
C VAL A 247 14.89 -32.94 14.32
N LYS A 248 13.81 -33.40 13.69
CA LYS A 248 13.83 -34.26 12.50
C LYS A 248 12.73 -33.88 11.51
N PRO A 249 12.91 -34.11 10.20
CA PRO A 249 11.81 -34.01 9.25
C PRO A 249 10.76 -35.09 9.55
N LEU A 250 9.49 -34.71 9.54
CA LEU A 250 8.35 -35.63 9.69
C LEU A 250 7.89 -36.17 8.33
N VAL A 251 8.05 -35.38 7.26
CA VAL A 251 7.80 -35.76 5.86
C VAL A 251 8.98 -35.37 4.95
N ARG A 252 9.09 -35.98 3.77
CA ARG A 252 10.12 -35.66 2.76
C ARG A 252 9.50 -35.55 1.37
N GLY A 253 10.02 -34.63 0.55
CA GLY A 253 9.65 -34.49 -0.86
C GLY A 253 8.35 -33.73 -1.13
N GLU A 254 7.59 -33.39 -0.09
CA GLU A 254 6.28 -32.71 -0.17
C GLU A 254 6.36 -31.27 0.34
N ARG A 255 5.58 -30.36 -0.25
CA ARG A 255 5.48 -28.96 0.18
C ARG A 255 4.31 -28.81 1.14
N ALA A 256 4.59 -28.89 2.43
CA ALA A 256 3.57 -28.74 3.47
C ALA A 256 2.95 -27.33 3.44
N ALA A 257 1.64 -27.25 3.66
CA ALA A 257 0.94 -26.02 3.95
C ALA A 257 1.38 -25.43 5.31
N LEU A 258 1.07 -24.17 5.57
CA LEU A 258 1.41 -23.52 6.84
C LEU A 258 0.32 -23.70 7.90
N GLY A 259 -0.92 -23.98 7.46
CA GLY A 259 -2.07 -24.27 8.34
C GLY A 259 -1.88 -25.46 9.27
N SER A 260 -2.77 -25.55 10.25
CA SER A 260 -2.69 -26.53 11.34
C SER A 260 -2.85 -27.98 10.84
N MET A 261 -2.06 -28.86 11.47
CA MET A 261 -2.13 -30.30 11.26
C MET A 261 -2.78 -31.00 12.46
N ALA A 262 -3.28 -32.22 12.27
CA ALA A 262 -3.97 -32.94 13.34
C ALA A 262 -3.40 -34.35 13.56
N TRP A 263 -3.43 -34.80 14.81
CA TRP A 263 -3.14 -36.18 15.19
C TRP A 263 -4.44 -36.89 15.61
N PRO A 264 -5.08 -37.67 14.73
CA PRO A 264 -6.25 -38.47 15.09
C PRO A 264 -5.95 -39.46 16.23
N ASP A 265 -4.73 -39.98 16.26
CA ASP A 265 -4.22 -40.89 17.28
C ASP A 265 -2.69 -40.83 17.33
N ARG A 266 -2.06 -41.64 18.20
CA ARG A 266 -0.59 -41.63 18.35
C ARG A 266 0.16 -42.12 17.11
N ASP A 267 -0.48 -42.88 16.22
CA ASP A 267 0.19 -43.56 15.11
C ASP A 267 -0.09 -42.91 13.76
N ARG A 268 -1.03 -41.95 13.68
CA ARG A 268 -1.44 -41.31 12.44
C ARG A 268 -1.52 -39.79 12.58
N PHE A 269 -1.24 -39.09 11.49
CA PHE A 269 -1.40 -37.64 11.40
C PHE A 269 -1.98 -37.23 10.04
N LEU A 270 -2.71 -36.12 10.06
CA LEU A 270 -3.33 -35.46 8.91
C LEU A 270 -2.65 -34.12 8.66
N TYR A 271 -2.34 -33.83 7.40
CA TYR A 271 -1.70 -32.59 7.00
C TYR A 271 -2.08 -32.22 5.56
N ALA A 272 -1.98 -30.94 5.24
CA ALA A 272 -2.10 -30.47 3.86
C ALA A 272 -0.70 -30.31 3.25
N ALA A 273 -0.50 -30.85 2.05
CA ALA A 273 0.71 -30.66 1.27
C ALA A 273 0.43 -30.73 -0.23
N ASP A 274 1.12 -29.90 -1.00
CA ASP A 274 0.99 -29.85 -2.47
C ASP A 274 -0.47 -29.66 -2.95
N GLY A 275 -1.27 -28.92 -2.17
CA GLY A 275 -2.67 -28.60 -2.46
C GLY A 275 -3.64 -29.75 -2.15
N ARG A 276 -3.20 -30.77 -1.42
CA ARG A 276 -4.00 -31.98 -1.13
C ARG A 276 -3.94 -32.31 0.35
N LEU A 277 -4.98 -32.98 0.82
CA LEU A 277 -5.04 -33.55 2.17
C LEU A 277 -4.42 -34.94 2.18
N HIS A 278 -3.57 -35.20 3.18
CA HIS A 278 -2.86 -36.45 3.34
C HIS A 278 -3.07 -37.01 4.75
N GLU A 279 -3.21 -38.33 4.84
CA GLU A 279 -3.12 -39.12 6.06
C GLU A 279 -1.86 -39.98 6.01
N ARG A 280 -1.08 -40.00 7.09
CA ARG A 280 0.16 -40.77 7.15
C ARG A 280 0.35 -41.45 8.48
N ARG A 281 0.96 -42.64 8.45
CA ARG A 281 1.42 -43.35 9.65
C ARG A 281 2.75 -42.79 10.14
N PHE A 282 2.86 -42.55 11.43
CA PHE A 282 4.09 -42.14 12.10
C PHE A 282 5.20 -43.19 11.91
N GLY A 283 6.43 -42.72 11.70
CA GLY A 283 7.61 -43.56 11.45
C GLY A 283 7.84 -43.92 9.98
N MET A 284 6.86 -43.69 9.10
CA MET A 284 7.01 -43.84 7.65
C MET A 284 7.30 -42.47 7.02
N LEU A 285 8.41 -42.36 6.27
CA LEU A 285 8.76 -41.11 5.56
C LEU A 285 8.09 -41.00 4.18
N ASP A 286 7.64 -42.12 3.61
CA ASP A 286 6.94 -42.23 2.32
C ASP A 286 5.60 -42.97 2.51
N GLY A 287 4.70 -42.89 1.52
CA GLY A 287 3.44 -43.66 1.51
C GLY A 287 2.25 -42.99 2.21
N ALA A 288 2.13 -41.66 2.11
CA ALA A 288 0.90 -40.97 2.49
C ALA A 288 -0.31 -41.48 1.68
N GLN A 289 -1.44 -41.63 2.35
CA GLN A 289 -2.73 -41.82 1.72
C GLN A 289 -3.35 -40.45 1.46
N GLN A 290 -3.60 -40.11 0.20
CA GLN A 290 -4.36 -38.92 -0.14
C GLN A 290 -5.81 -39.09 0.30
N LEU A 291 -6.33 -38.10 1.03
CA LEU A 291 -7.74 -38.01 1.37
C LEU A 291 -8.50 -37.29 0.23
N PRO A 292 -9.62 -37.84 -0.25
CA PRO A 292 -10.45 -37.15 -1.22
C PRO A 292 -11.07 -35.90 -0.59
N LEU A 293 -11.10 -34.81 -1.37
CA LEU A 293 -11.79 -33.57 -1.05
C LEU A 293 -12.77 -33.26 -2.17
N GLN A 294 -14.02 -33.01 -1.82
CA GLN A 294 -15.04 -32.49 -2.74
C GLN A 294 -15.88 -31.46 -1.99
N ALA A 295 -15.65 -30.17 -2.25
CA ALA A 295 -16.39 -29.08 -1.62
C ALA A 295 -17.01 -28.18 -2.68
N ARG A 296 -18.31 -27.85 -2.55
CA ARG A 296 -19.02 -26.97 -3.48
C ARG A 296 -19.13 -25.56 -2.91
N VAL A 297 -18.37 -24.64 -3.49
CA VAL A 297 -18.34 -23.24 -3.07
C VAL A 297 -19.15 -22.40 -4.05
N GLY A 298 -20.03 -21.55 -3.53
CA GLY A 298 -20.74 -20.57 -4.35
C GLY A 298 -19.82 -19.40 -4.67
N ILE A 299 -19.65 -19.10 -5.95
CA ILE A 299 -18.87 -17.98 -6.47
C ILE A 299 -19.81 -16.97 -7.10
N ARG A 300 -19.62 -15.71 -6.74
CA ARG A 300 -20.25 -14.58 -7.41
C ARG A 300 -19.26 -13.99 -8.41
N THR A 301 -19.75 -13.57 -9.56
CA THR A 301 -18.95 -12.82 -10.53
C THR A 301 -18.74 -11.41 -10.00
N ALA A 302 -17.52 -10.89 -10.12
CA ALA A 302 -17.21 -9.51 -9.76
C ALA A 302 -18.16 -8.55 -10.49
N ALA A 303 -18.81 -7.63 -9.77
CA ALA A 303 -19.77 -6.67 -10.33
C ALA A 303 -19.17 -5.65 -11.32
N GLY A 304 -17.90 -5.80 -11.72
CA GLY A 304 -17.14 -4.77 -12.41
C GLY A 304 -16.75 -3.63 -11.45
N PRO A 305 -15.79 -2.79 -11.82
CA PRO A 305 -15.42 -1.63 -11.03
C PRO A 305 -16.49 -0.55 -11.15
N PRO A 306 -16.73 0.28 -10.11
CA PRO A 306 -17.64 1.41 -10.25
C PRO A 306 -17.10 2.33 -11.34
N GLN A 307 -17.98 2.73 -12.25
CA GLN A 307 -17.62 3.61 -13.35
C GLN A 307 -17.18 4.97 -12.80
N ARG A 308 -16.01 5.44 -13.25
CA ARG A 308 -15.42 6.72 -12.90
C ARG A 308 -15.39 7.62 -14.12
N HIS A 309 -15.39 8.92 -13.86
CA HIS A 309 -15.21 9.95 -14.88
C HIS A 309 -14.01 10.82 -14.54
N LEU A 310 -13.27 11.21 -15.57
CA LEU A 310 -12.14 12.12 -15.42
C LEU A 310 -12.65 13.56 -15.37
N SER A 311 -11.98 14.40 -14.57
CA SER A 311 -12.32 15.82 -14.48
C SER A 311 -12.22 16.50 -15.87
N PRO A 312 -13.11 17.47 -16.17
CA PRO A 312 -13.06 18.22 -17.43
C PRO A 312 -11.80 19.08 -17.55
N VAL A 313 -11.21 19.19 -18.74
CA VAL A 313 -10.03 20.04 -18.99
C VAL A 313 -10.43 21.51 -19.25
N ASP A 314 -11.71 21.76 -19.49
CA ASP A 314 -12.26 23.06 -19.89
C ASP A 314 -12.78 23.92 -18.72
N GLU A 315 -12.80 23.36 -17.51
CA GLU A 315 -13.26 24.04 -16.29
C GLU A 315 -12.14 24.86 -15.65
N GLU A 316 -12.56 25.89 -14.90
CA GLU A 316 -11.68 26.68 -14.03
C GLU A 316 -11.72 26.10 -12.62
N TYR A 317 -10.54 25.91 -12.04
CA TYR A 317 -10.36 25.27 -10.75
C TYR A 317 -9.75 26.26 -9.75
N HIS A 318 -10.06 26.07 -8.48
CA HIS A 318 -9.37 26.74 -7.38
C HIS A 318 -8.26 25.84 -6.85
N ALA A 319 -7.11 26.41 -6.50
CA ALA A 319 -6.03 25.67 -5.85
C ALA A 319 -6.51 25.12 -4.49
N GLN A 320 -6.38 23.82 -4.29
CA GLN A 320 -6.82 23.16 -3.06
C GLN A 320 -5.65 22.65 -2.22
N ALA A 321 -4.48 22.47 -2.83
CA ALA A 321 -3.31 21.92 -2.15
C ALA A 321 -2.25 22.99 -1.88
N ILE A 322 -1.71 22.95 -0.66
CA ILE A 322 -0.65 23.84 -0.19
C ILE A 322 0.56 22.97 0.12
N ALA A 323 1.73 23.30 -0.41
CA ALA A 323 2.99 22.58 -0.19
C ALA A 323 3.93 23.27 0.81
N GLY A 324 3.39 24.18 1.62
CA GLY A 324 4.10 24.91 2.67
C GLY A 324 3.77 26.39 2.66
N PHE A 325 4.08 27.05 3.77
CA PHE A 325 3.87 28.48 3.94
C PHE A 325 4.77 29.07 5.02
N THR A 326 4.97 30.38 4.95
CA THR A 326 5.66 31.18 5.97
C THR A 326 5.08 32.59 6.02
N THR A 327 5.38 33.33 7.07
CA THR A 327 4.97 34.73 7.25
C THR A 327 6.16 35.65 7.07
N LEU A 328 5.96 36.74 6.35
CA LEU A 328 6.91 37.84 6.27
C LEU A 328 6.75 38.79 7.48
N PRO A 329 7.79 39.58 7.83
CA PRO A 329 7.73 40.50 8.97
C PRO A 329 6.66 41.61 8.86
N ASP A 330 6.21 41.92 7.63
CA ASP A 330 5.15 42.89 7.35
C ASP A 330 3.73 42.31 7.51
N GLY A 331 3.61 41.01 7.81
CA GLY A 331 2.34 40.30 7.99
C GLY A 331 1.80 39.64 6.71
N HIS A 332 2.48 39.78 5.57
CA HIS A 332 2.15 39.02 4.36
C HIS A 332 2.47 37.53 4.52
N LEU A 333 1.83 36.71 3.70
CA LEU A 333 2.01 35.27 3.66
C LEU A 333 2.74 34.88 2.38
N VAL A 334 3.71 33.97 2.48
CA VAL A 334 4.22 33.26 1.31
C VAL A 334 3.69 31.83 1.37
N VAL A 335 3.01 31.40 0.32
CA VAL A 335 2.37 30.08 0.22
C VAL A 335 2.89 29.37 -1.03
N ALA A 336 3.26 28.10 -0.88
CA ALA A 336 3.56 27.22 -2.01
C ALA A 336 2.27 26.55 -2.49
N ALA A 337 1.85 26.82 -3.72
CA ALA A 337 0.64 26.27 -4.32
C ALA A 337 0.79 26.22 -5.86
N LEU A 338 0.18 25.23 -6.50
CA LEU A 338 0.27 25.01 -7.95
C LEU A 338 1.70 24.80 -8.49
N GLY A 339 2.66 24.47 -7.61
CA GLY A 339 4.08 24.32 -7.94
C GLY A 339 4.93 25.57 -7.74
N ASP A 340 4.30 26.73 -7.52
CA ASP A 340 4.98 28.02 -7.40
C ASP A 340 4.84 28.62 -5.99
N LEU A 341 5.66 29.62 -5.70
CA LEU A 341 5.57 30.44 -4.49
C LEU A 341 4.77 31.70 -4.76
N TRP A 342 3.76 31.97 -3.93
CA TRP A 342 2.86 33.12 -4.05
C TRP A 342 2.93 33.96 -2.79
N GLU A 343 3.05 35.27 -2.96
CA GLU A 343 2.87 36.25 -1.88
C GLU A 343 1.40 36.66 -1.83
N LEU A 344 0.78 36.48 -0.66
CA LEU A 344 -0.62 36.79 -0.37
C LEU A 344 -0.72 37.81 0.77
N ASP A 345 -1.82 38.56 0.81
CA ASP A 345 -2.16 39.36 1.98
C ASP A 345 -2.69 38.48 3.15
N ALA A 346 -2.95 39.10 4.30
CA ALA A 346 -3.43 38.42 5.52
C ALA A 346 -4.84 37.80 5.39
N ASP A 347 -5.58 38.14 4.34
CA ASP A 347 -6.90 37.59 4.01
C ASP A 347 -6.84 36.55 2.87
N GLY A 348 -5.63 36.24 2.38
CA GLY A 348 -5.36 35.20 1.39
C GLY A 348 -5.63 35.64 -0.06
N ARG A 349 -5.59 36.94 -0.35
CA ARG A 349 -5.65 37.45 -1.73
C ARG A 349 -4.24 37.47 -2.33
N PRO A 350 -4.07 37.00 -3.57
CA PRO A 350 -2.77 37.01 -4.22
C PRO A 350 -2.30 38.44 -4.53
N LEU A 351 -1.10 38.76 -4.06
CA LEU A 351 -0.41 40.03 -4.36
C LEU A 351 0.50 39.87 -5.57
N ARG A 352 1.34 38.82 -5.58
CA ARG A 352 2.21 38.46 -6.71
C ARG A 352 2.66 37.01 -6.65
N ALA A 353 3.04 36.45 -7.79
CA ALA A 353 3.83 35.22 -7.84
C ALA A 353 5.31 35.56 -7.65
N LEU A 354 6.00 34.81 -6.80
CA LEU A 354 7.44 34.92 -6.58
C LEU A 354 8.23 34.00 -7.51
N THR A 355 7.64 32.85 -7.88
CA THR A 355 8.14 31.95 -8.92
C THR A 355 7.04 31.64 -9.93
N ARG A 356 7.44 31.27 -11.16
CA ARG A 356 6.56 30.94 -12.29
C ARG A 356 7.29 30.05 -13.29
N ASP A 357 7.45 28.78 -12.95
CA ASP A 357 8.12 27.83 -13.83
C ASP A 357 7.51 26.42 -13.70
N ALA A 358 8.07 25.44 -14.42
CA ALA A 358 7.54 24.07 -14.39
C ALA A 358 8.12 23.25 -13.22
N PHE A 359 9.09 23.80 -12.49
CA PHE A 359 9.76 23.14 -11.38
C PHE A 359 8.88 23.16 -10.14
N VAL A 360 9.21 22.32 -9.18
CA VAL A 360 8.56 22.38 -7.87
C VAL A 360 9.23 23.46 -7.04
N ASP A 361 8.47 24.38 -6.45
CA ASP A 361 8.96 25.29 -5.42
C ASP A 361 8.10 25.15 -4.15
N ARG A 362 8.73 24.77 -3.03
CA ARG A 362 7.99 24.42 -1.79
C ARG A 362 8.78 24.58 -0.51
N ASP A 363 8.09 24.33 0.60
CA ASP A 363 8.59 24.50 1.97
C ASP A 363 9.30 25.87 2.15
N PRO A 364 8.62 27.00 1.83
CA PRO A 364 9.22 28.32 1.94
C PRO A 364 9.45 28.68 3.41
N VAL A 365 10.61 29.28 3.71
CA VAL A 365 10.94 29.84 5.01
C VAL A 365 11.59 31.22 4.84
N ALA A 366 11.02 32.22 5.50
CA ALA A 366 11.52 33.59 5.45
C ALA A 366 12.58 33.85 6.53
N SER A 367 13.57 34.69 6.21
CA SER A 367 14.50 35.20 7.22
C SER A 367 13.80 36.19 8.14
N ARG A 368 14.32 36.34 9.37
CA ARG A 368 13.71 37.24 10.35
C ARG A 368 13.69 38.71 9.93
N ASP A 369 14.65 39.12 9.12
CA ASP A 369 14.74 40.48 8.58
C ASP A 369 13.89 40.67 7.30
N GLY A 370 13.22 39.63 6.81
CA GLY A 370 12.40 39.68 5.60
C GLY A 370 13.19 39.86 4.30
N ARG A 371 14.52 39.75 4.34
CA ARG A 371 15.37 39.91 3.15
C ARG A 371 15.42 38.67 2.27
N TRP A 372 15.46 37.50 2.89
CA TRP A 372 15.71 36.23 2.23
C TRP A 372 14.54 35.27 2.38
N LEU A 373 14.31 34.49 1.34
CA LEU A 373 13.41 33.35 1.34
C LEU A 373 14.20 32.11 0.94
N ALA A 374 14.30 31.13 1.84
CA ALA A 374 14.82 29.82 1.48
C ALA A 374 13.65 28.89 1.13
N TYR A 375 13.85 28.04 0.14
CA TYR A 375 12.82 27.11 -0.35
C TYR A 375 13.48 25.91 -1.01
N THR A 376 12.70 24.85 -1.26
CA THR A 376 13.16 23.66 -1.97
C THR A 376 12.74 23.75 -3.43
N SER A 377 13.66 23.51 -4.37
CA SER A 377 13.35 23.47 -5.80
C SER A 377 14.14 22.43 -6.60
N ASP A 378 13.49 21.78 -7.56
CA ASP A 378 14.09 20.74 -8.42
C ASP A 378 14.66 21.26 -9.74
N ARG A 379 14.75 22.58 -9.91
CA ARG A 379 15.27 23.22 -11.13
C ARG A 379 16.69 22.83 -11.54
N SER A 380 17.50 22.30 -10.64
CA SER A 380 18.82 21.72 -10.95
C SER A 380 18.79 20.21 -11.23
N GLY A 381 17.60 19.63 -11.43
CA GLY A 381 17.34 18.23 -11.75
C GLY A 381 16.94 17.37 -10.55
N SER A 382 17.31 17.75 -9.33
CA SER A 382 16.80 17.12 -8.11
C SER A 382 16.42 18.21 -7.11
N PRO A 383 15.48 17.98 -6.18
CA PRO A 383 15.13 18.98 -5.20
C PRO A 383 16.36 19.34 -4.34
N GLN A 384 16.72 20.62 -4.39
CA GLN A 384 17.82 21.23 -3.63
C GLN A 384 17.30 22.47 -2.90
N VAL A 385 18.09 23.01 -1.97
CA VAL A 385 17.77 24.26 -1.28
C VAL A 385 18.17 25.46 -2.15
N TRP A 386 17.24 26.40 -2.30
CA TRP A 386 17.41 27.66 -3.02
C TRP A 386 17.20 28.84 -2.09
N LEU A 387 17.88 29.95 -2.39
CA LEU A 387 17.78 31.20 -1.65
C LEU A 387 17.40 32.32 -2.61
N MET A 388 16.28 32.98 -2.33
CA MET A 388 15.76 34.14 -3.05
C MET A 388 15.97 35.41 -2.23
N ASP A 389 16.48 36.46 -2.88
CA ASP A 389 16.42 37.83 -2.37
C ASP A 389 15.03 38.41 -2.67
N LEU A 390 14.23 38.67 -1.64
CA LEU A 390 12.82 39.09 -1.81
C LEU A 390 12.66 40.49 -2.42
N ALA A 391 13.69 41.33 -2.35
CA ALA A 391 13.66 42.68 -2.92
C ALA A 391 13.93 42.65 -4.43
N SER A 392 14.88 41.83 -4.88
CA SER A 392 15.23 41.71 -6.31
C SER A 392 14.48 40.59 -7.05
N GLY A 393 13.98 39.58 -6.34
CA GLY A 393 13.47 38.33 -6.90
C GLY A 393 14.56 37.36 -7.40
N GLY A 394 15.84 37.75 -7.30
CA GLY A 394 16.96 36.92 -7.73
C GLY A 394 17.12 35.68 -6.85
N SER A 395 17.23 34.51 -7.48
CA SER A 395 17.35 33.22 -6.78
C SER A 395 18.65 32.50 -7.15
N ARG A 396 19.25 31.79 -6.19
CA ARG A 396 20.43 30.94 -6.40
C ARG A 396 20.36 29.66 -5.59
N GLN A 397 20.96 28.59 -6.10
CA GLN A 397 21.09 27.34 -5.36
C GLN A 397 22.06 27.53 -4.18
N LEU A 398 21.69 26.99 -3.02
CA LEU A 398 22.49 27.07 -1.80
C LEU A 398 23.16 25.72 -1.54
N GLY A 399 24.40 25.57 -2.00
CA GLY A 399 25.15 24.32 -1.93
C GLY A 399 24.64 23.27 -2.93
N SER A 400 25.23 22.07 -2.91
CA SER A 400 24.78 20.94 -3.72
C SER A 400 24.91 19.65 -2.92
N ALA A 401 23.83 18.87 -2.85
CA ALA A 401 23.81 17.57 -2.21
C ALA A 401 23.75 16.44 -3.25
N ALA A 402 24.31 15.28 -2.90
CA ALA A 402 24.24 14.09 -3.76
C ALA A 402 22.83 13.46 -3.80
N GLY A 403 21.97 13.78 -2.84
CA GLY A 403 20.57 13.35 -2.76
C GLY A 403 19.61 14.54 -2.68
N VAL A 404 18.35 14.25 -2.38
CA VAL A 404 17.30 15.27 -2.23
C VAL A 404 17.59 16.11 -0.98
N ALA A 405 17.79 17.42 -1.15
CA ALA A 405 17.89 18.36 -0.04
C ALA A 405 16.60 19.17 0.06
N SER A 406 15.93 19.10 1.21
CA SER A 406 14.58 19.66 1.40
C SER A 406 14.34 20.19 2.82
N ARG A 407 13.15 20.76 3.05
CA ARG A 407 12.68 21.29 4.35
C ARG A 407 13.70 22.27 4.97
N PRO A 408 14.00 23.39 4.28
CA PRO A 408 14.94 24.37 4.80
C PRO A 408 14.40 25.09 6.03
N ALA A 409 15.30 25.47 6.93
CA ALA A 409 15.03 26.34 8.05
C ALA A 409 16.17 27.37 8.18
N LEU A 410 15.85 28.65 8.03
CA LEU A 410 16.84 29.74 8.14
C LEU A 410 17.20 30.01 9.60
N SER A 411 18.50 30.19 9.87
CA SER A 411 18.97 30.58 11.20
C SER A 411 18.53 32.02 11.53
N PRO A 412 18.26 32.33 12.80
CA PRO A 412 17.78 33.66 13.21
C PRO A 412 18.73 34.81 12.86
N ASP A 413 20.02 34.51 12.76
CA ASP A 413 21.09 35.45 12.41
C ASP A 413 21.35 35.57 10.90
N GLY A 414 20.62 34.81 10.07
CA GLY A 414 20.76 34.82 8.62
C GLY A 414 22.09 34.29 8.09
N ARG A 415 22.82 33.47 8.86
CA ARG A 415 24.12 32.90 8.44
C ARG A 415 24.02 31.50 7.86
N TYR A 416 23.03 30.70 8.26
CA TYR A 416 22.89 29.30 7.87
C TYR A 416 21.46 28.92 7.47
N VAL A 417 21.34 27.88 6.64
CA VAL A 417 20.13 27.08 6.48
C VAL A 417 20.38 25.69 7.07
N ALA A 418 19.48 25.23 7.94
CA ALA A 418 19.38 23.82 8.29
C ALA A 418 18.47 23.12 7.29
N CYS A 419 18.84 21.94 6.80
CA CYS A 419 18.00 21.16 5.88
C CYS A 419 18.19 19.66 6.10
N LEU A 420 17.23 18.88 5.61
CA LEU A 420 17.34 17.42 5.55
C LEU A 420 17.86 17.01 4.17
N VAL A 421 18.78 16.06 4.14
CA VAL A 421 19.33 15.46 2.91
C VAL A 421 19.15 13.95 2.94
N ASP A 422 18.44 13.41 1.96
CA ASP A 422 18.28 11.96 1.83
C ASP A 422 19.63 11.31 1.45
N ALA A 423 20.03 10.27 2.19
CA ALA A 423 21.25 9.54 1.88
C ALA A 423 21.06 8.73 0.57
N PRO A 424 21.99 8.84 -0.41
CA PRO A 424 21.86 8.14 -1.69
C PRO A 424 21.81 6.60 -1.60
N ASP A 425 22.30 6.03 -0.50
CA ASP A 425 22.33 4.60 -0.22
C ASP A 425 21.11 4.09 0.56
N GLY A 426 20.16 4.98 0.90
CA GLY A 426 18.96 4.63 1.66
C GLY A 426 19.19 4.43 3.16
N SER A 427 20.36 4.81 3.70
CA SER A 427 20.69 4.67 5.13
C SER A 427 19.92 5.61 6.07
N GLY A 428 19.04 6.47 5.53
CA GLY A 428 18.24 7.45 6.27
C GLY A 428 18.55 8.88 5.84
N GLN A 429 18.07 9.85 6.62
CA GLN A 429 18.25 11.28 6.33
C GLN A 429 19.42 11.87 7.13
N GLN A 430 20.10 12.84 6.54
CA GLN A 430 21.16 13.64 7.16
C GLN A 430 20.62 15.03 7.50
N LEU A 431 20.93 15.55 8.69
CA LEU A 431 20.71 16.95 9.03
C LEU A 431 21.98 17.74 8.70
N LYS A 432 21.88 18.73 7.80
CA LYS A 432 23.01 19.57 7.39
C LYS A 432 22.77 21.05 7.66
N LEU A 433 23.86 21.75 7.93
CA LEU A 433 23.92 23.21 7.93
C LEU A 433 24.65 23.69 6.69
N ILE A 434 24.03 24.59 5.94
CA ILE A 434 24.59 25.20 4.73
C ILE A 434 24.77 26.70 4.99
N ALA A 435 25.98 27.21 4.82
CA ALA A 435 26.30 28.63 5.00
C ALA A 435 25.72 29.47 3.85
N LEU A 436 25.09 30.59 4.18
CA LEU A 436 24.53 31.50 3.18
C LEU A 436 25.63 32.17 2.33
N ALA A 437 26.79 32.45 2.92
CA ALA A 437 27.83 33.25 2.28
C ALA A 437 28.46 32.57 1.04
N ASP A 438 28.77 31.28 1.14
CA ASP A 438 29.53 30.52 0.13
C ASP A 438 28.91 29.16 -0.23
N GLY A 439 27.83 28.75 0.43
CA GLY A 439 27.22 27.43 0.23
C GLY A 439 27.99 26.27 0.86
N GLY A 440 29.02 26.54 1.65
CA GLY A 440 29.75 25.53 2.40
C GLY A 440 28.82 24.80 3.37
N SER A 441 28.89 23.47 3.43
CA SER A 441 28.00 22.66 4.28
C SER A 441 28.74 21.79 5.28
N ARG A 442 28.11 21.55 6.44
CA ARG A 442 28.56 20.55 7.43
C ARG A 442 27.40 19.69 7.90
N GLU A 443 27.68 18.42 8.16
CA GLU A 443 26.72 17.48 8.73
C GLU A 443 26.64 17.66 10.26
N LEU A 444 25.42 17.67 10.79
CA LEU A 444 25.15 17.64 12.24
C LEU A 444 24.72 16.25 12.71
N ALA A 445 24.01 15.49 11.86
CA ALA A 445 23.54 14.15 12.15
C ALA A 445 23.30 13.35 10.87
N SER A 446 23.35 12.02 10.99
CA SER A 446 23.06 11.05 9.94
C SER A 446 22.23 9.88 10.48
N GLY A 447 21.61 9.11 9.58
CA GLY A 447 20.80 7.95 9.93
C GLY A 447 19.46 8.31 10.59
N LEU A 448 18.93 9.50 10.31
CA LEU A 448 17.62 9.90 10.84
C LEU A 448 16.51 9.18 10.07
N ALA A 449 15.64 8.48 10.80
CA ALA A 449 14.50 7.79 10.22
C ALA A 449 13.27 8.73 10.21
N ALA A 450 12.72 9.01 9.03
CA ALA A 450 11.53 9.84 8.85
C ALA A 450 11.60 11.15 9.67
N ALA A 451 12.72 11.88 9.60
CA ALA A 451 12.85 13.15 10.29
C ALA A 451 11.92 14.20 9.67
N GLY A 452 11.45 15.14 10.48
CA GLY A 452 10.62 16.25 10.02
C GLY A 452 11.33 17.58 9.96
N THR A 453 10.57 18.63 9.60
CA THR A 453 11.09 19.97 9.33
C THR A 453 11.90 20.50 10.52
N PRO A 454 13.19 20.83 10.33
CA PRO A 454 14.02 21.43 11.37
C PRO A 454 13.48 22.79 11.81
N SER A 455 13.61 23.14 13.09
CA SER A 455 13.24 24.46 13.60
C SER A 455 14.32 25.04 14.50
N TRP A 456 14.72 26.29 14.24
CA TRP A 456 15.76 26.97 15.01
C TRP A 456 15.23 27.56 16.31
N SER A 457 16.06 27.49 17.35
CA SER A 457 15.86 28.31 18.54
C SER A 457 16.01 29.79 18.18
N PRO A 458 15.23 30.70 18.78
CA PRO A 458 15.35 32.13 18.54
C PRO A 458 16.72 32.73 18.82
N ASP A 459 17.49 32.12 19.72
CA ASP A 459 18.86 32.51 20.05
C ASP A 459 19.91 31.91 19.09
N GLY A 460 19.50 31.04 18.16
CA GLY A 460 20.37 30.39 17.17
C GLY A 460 21.24 29.26 17.72
N THR A 461 21.07 28.86 18.98
CA THR A 461 21.95 27.86 19.64
C THR A 461 21.51 26.41 19.42
N ARG A 462 20.25 26.17 19.05
CA ARG A 462 19.67 24.81 18.94
C ARG A 462 18.78 24.65 17.72
N ILE A 463 18.64 23.41 17.27
CA ILE A 463 17.77 23.00 16.17
C ILE A 463 16.91 21.82 16.66
N ALA A 464 15.60 22.02 16.66
CA ALA A 464 14.60 21.02 16.98
C ALA A 464 14.25 20.19 15.74
N VAL A 465 14.19 18.86 15.89
CA VAL A 465 13.76 17.91 14.86
C VAL A 465 12.92 16.83 15.51
N VAL A 466 11.77 16.49 14.95
CA VAL A 466 11.03 15.29 15.35
C VAL A 466 11.42 14.12 14.47
N GLN A 467 11.70 12.97 15.09
CA GLN A 467 12.03 11.71 14.43
C GLN A 467 10.99 10.65 14.79
N ASP A 468 10.61 9.84 13.80
CA ASP A 468 9.79 8.64 14.00
C ASP A 468 10.69 7.38 14.02
N GLU A 469 10.62 6.62 15.11
CA GLU A 469 11.38 5.36 15.29
C GLU A 469 10.47 4.12 15.12
N GLY A 470 9.35 4.26 14.42
CA GLY A 470 8.40 3.19 14.12
C GLY A 470 7.47 2.86 15.29
N SER A 471 8.03 2.58 16.47
CA SER A 471 7.26 2.30 17.71
C SER A 471 7.00 3.55 18.57
N SER A 472 7.77 4.62 18.38
CA SER A 472 7.66 5.88 19.14
C SER A 472 8.16 7.09 18.33
N ARG A 473 7.72 8.31 18.69
CA ARG A 473 8.28 9.57 18.16
C ARG A 473 9.09 10.29 19.23
N ARG A 474 10.17 10.95 18.83
CA ARG A 474 11.06 11.71 19.72
C ARG A 474 11.34 13.10 19.18
N LEU A 475 11.45 14.07 20.09
CA LEU A 475 11.99 15.38 19.81
C LEU A 475 13.50 15.38 20.10
N LEU A 476 14.28 15.75 19.10
CA LEU A 476 15.74 15.85 19.13
C LEU A 476 16.12 17.33 19.09
N LEU A 477 16.99 17.74 20.01
CA LEU A 477 17.53 19.10 20.05
C LEU A 477 19.03 19.05 19.79
N TYR A 478 19.40 19.38 18.56
CA TYR A 478 20.78 19.47 18.14
C TYR A 478 21.36 20.82 18.54
N PRO A 479 22.57 20.88 19.09
CA PRO A 479 23.29 22.14 19.21
C PRO A 479 23.72 22.60 17.82
N ALA A 480 23.56 23.90 17.55
CA ALA A 480 24.03 24.47 16.31
C ALA A 480 25.56 24.38 16.20
N ASP A 481 26.28 24.63 17.30
CA ASP A 481 27.74 24.52 17.37
C ASP A 481 28.19 23.11 17.73
N ALA A 482 29.34 22.69 17.19
CA ALA A 482 29.86 21.32 17.32
C ALA A 482 30.26 20.89 18.75
N GLY A 483 30.12 21.76 19.75
CA GLY A 483 30.54 21.53 21.14
C GLY A 483 29.42 21.20 22.14
N GLY A 484 28.15 21.30 21.75
CA GLY A 484 27.02 20.99 22.64
C GLY A 484 26.65 19.50 22.66
N GLY A 485 25.99 19.04 23.71
CA GLY A 485 25.40 17.69 23.75
C GLY A 485 23.99 17.65 23.13
N LEU A 486 23.70 16.62 22.32
CA LEU A 486 22.35 16.32 21.83
C LEU A 486 21.42 16.00 23.00
N ARG A 487 20.26 16.67 23.06
CA ARG A 487 19.19 16.34 24.00
C ARG A 487 18.05 15.60 23.30
N ARG A 488 17.59 14.51 23.90
CA ARG A 488 16.47 13.69 23.41
C ARG A 488 15.29 13.78 24.37
N ILE A 489 14.11 14.05 23.85
CA ILE A 489 12.87 14.17 24.62
C ILE A 489 11.86 13.17 24.04
N LEU A 490 11.37 12.27 24.88
CA LEU A 490 10.30 11.34 24.51
C LEU A 490 8.97 12.12 24.46
N LEU A 491 8.21 11.94 23.38
CA LEU A 491 6.90 12.57 23.24
C LEU A 491 5.83 11.71 23.96
N PRO A 492 4.87 12.30 24.70
CA PRO A 492 3.74 11.56 25.26
C PRO A 492 2.82 11.05 24.14
N THR A 493 1.98 10.04 24.42
CA THR A 493 1.20 9.29 23.42
C THR A 493 0.48 10.16 22.39
N ALA A 494 -0.17 11.26 22.80
CA ALA A 494 -0.86 12.17 21.88
C ALA A 494 0.10 13.00 20.99
N ALA A 495 1.21 13.50 21.54
CA ALA A 495 2.25 14.18 20.75
C ALA A 495 3.06 13.19 19.91
N ALA A 496 3.09 11.91 20.32
CA ALA A 496 3.73 10.82 19.63
C ALA A 496 2.85 10.13 18.57
N ALA A 497 1.58 10.56 18.40
CA ALA A 497 0.69 10.03 17.37
C ALA A 497 1.30 10.26 15.98
N ALA A 498 1.40 9.22 15.15
CA ALA A 498 2.04 9.28 13.84
C ALA A 498 1.36 10.31 12.93
N GLY A 499 2.11 11.26 12.40
CA GLY A 499 1.65 12.33 11.51
C GLY A 499 2.86 12.98 10.85
N ARG A 500 2.66 14.04 10.05
CA ARG A 500 3.83 14.74 9.48
C ARG A 500 4.66 15.36 10.61
N ASN A 501 5.97 15.21 10.54
CA ASN A 501 6.89 15.56 11.62
C ASN A 501 7.21 17.08 11.68
N GLU A 502 6.20 17.94 11.58
CA GLU A 502 6.42 19.39 11.60
C GLU A 502 6.75 19.89 13.02
N THR A 503 7.72 20.79 13.10
CA THR A 503 8.09 21.49 14.34
C THR A 503 8.27 22.98 14.07
N SER A 504 7.83 23.81 15.02
CA SER A 504 7.99 25.26 14.89
C SER A 504 8.20 25.92 16.24
N TRP A 505 9.32 26.65 16.38
CA TRP A 505 9.62 27.46 17.54
C TRP A 505 8.96 28.83 17.42
N SER A 506 8.36 29.33 18.52
CA SER A 506 7.89 30.72 18.57
C SER A 506 9.07 31.69 18.51
N ALA A 507 8.87 32.85 17.88
CA ALA A 507 9.96 33.81 17.69
C ALA A 507 10.44 34.42 19.02
N ASP A 508 9.57 34.52 20.02
CA ASP A 508 9.87 34.94 21.39
C ASP A 508 10.58 33.88 22.25
N GLY A 509 10.69 32.65 21.74
CA GLY A 509 11.39 31.54 22.38
C GLY A 509 10.63 30.85 23.50
N ARG A 510 9.38 31.24 23.77
CA ARG A 510 8.58 30.72 24.89
C ARG A 510 7.86 29.42 24.59
N TRP A 511 7.70 29.04 23.32
CA TRP A 511 6.92 27.88 22.91
C TRP A 511 7.59 27.10 21.78
N LEU A 512 7.43 25.77 21.82
CA LEU A 512 7.72 24.88 20.70
C LEU A 512 6.44 24.13 20.33
N ALA A 513 6.03 24.21 19.07
CA ALA A 513 4.86 23.53 18.55
C ALA A 513 5.25 22.32 17.69
N ILE A 514 4.45 21.25 17.77
CA ILE A 514 4.63 20.01 17.01
C ILE A 514 3.29 19.57 16.43
N ALA A 515 3.33 19.09 15.19
CA ALA A 515 2.20 18.41 14.54
C ALA A 515 2.17 16.91 14.87
N SER A 516 0.98 16.37 15.11
CA SER A 516 0.70 14.94 15.23
C SER A 516 -0.64 14.57 14.61
N ALA A 517 -0.96 13.28 14.48
CA ALA A 517 -2.32 12.84 14.13
C ALA A 517 -3.37 13.21 15.19
N ALA A 518 -2.94 13.55 16.42
CA ALA A 518 -3.83 14.12 17.43
C ALA A 518 -3.93 15.65 17.33
N GLY A 519 -3.36 16.25 16.27
CA GLY A 519 -3.35 17.68 15.99
C GLY A 519 -2.13 18.42 16.52
N ILE A 520 -2.33 19.64 17.02
CA ILE A 520 -1.24 20.54 17.42
C ILE A 520 -0.98 20.40 18.91
N ARG A 521 0.28 20.15 19.26
CA ARG A 521 0.75 20.12 20.65
C ARG A 521 1.83 21.18 20.84
N VAL A 522 1.72 21.96 21.91
CA VAL A 522 2.71 22.98 22.26
C VAL A 522 3.35 22.69 23.61
N LEU A 523 4.65 22.98 23.70
CA LEU A 523 5.49 22.79 24.87
C LEU A 523 6.04 24.15 25.31
N PRO A 524 5.84 24.59 26.56
CA PRO A 524 6.49 25.79 27.08
C PRO A 524 8.00 25.58 27.20
N VAL A 525 8.75 26.62 26.84
CA VAL A 525 10.21 26.68 26.97
C VAL A 525 10.53 27.50 28.23
N LEU A 526 11.04 26.82 29.27
CA LEU A 526 11.46 27.47 30.52
C LEU A 526 12.87 28.09 30.41
N GLU A 527 13.20 29.01 31.31
CA GLU A 527 14.48 29.76 31.33
C GLU A 527 15.74 28.87 31.44
N ASP A 528 15.62 27.64 31.94
CA ASP A 528 16.69 26.63 32.03
C ASP A 528 16.74 25.65 30.82
N GLY A 529 15.86 25.83 29.84
CA GLY A 529 15.77 25.10 28.58
C GLY A 529 14.81 23.90 28.64
N LEU A 530 13.75 23.92 27.83
CA LEU A 530 12.74 22.85 27.61
C LEU A 530 12.67 21.82 28.75
N VAL A 531 12.00 22.12 29.86
CA VAL A 531 11.63 21.11 30.87
C VAL A 531 10.11 21.15 31.02
N GLY A 532 9.43 20.03 30.76
CA GLY A 532 8.02 19.89 31.07
C GLY A 532 7.34 18.74 30.33
N ALA A 533 6.70 17.84 31.09
CA ALA A 533 5.77 16.84 30.57
C ALA A 533 4.39 17.44 30.23
N ASP A 534 4.23 18.76 30.40
CA ASP A 534 2.95 19.48 30.30
C ASP A 534 2.68 19.97 28.87
N TRP A 535 2.53 19.01 27.96
CA TRP A 535 2.12 19.27 26.59
C TRP A 535 0.68 19.79 26.55
N GLN A 536 0.48 20.96 25.95
CA GLN A 536 -0.84 21.56 25.79
C GLN A 536 -1.41 21.22 24.41
N ALA A 537 -2.62 20.69 24.38
CA ALA A 537 -3.39 20.57 23.15
C ALA A 537 -3.91 21.95 22.74
N ARG A 538 -3.66 22.32 21.47
CA ARG A 538 -4.14 23.58 20.88
C ARG A 538 -5.11 23.34 19.72
N HIS A 539 -5.03 22.16 19.09
CA HIS A 539 -5.91 21.72 18.04
C HIS A 539 -5.95 20.18 18.04
N GLU A 540 -7.12 19.58 17.78
CA GLU A 540 -7.35 18.13 17.92
C GLU A 540 -7.46 17.38 16.59
N ALA A 541 -7.53 18.08 15.46
CA ALA A 541 -7.54 17.44 14.14
C ALA A 541 -6.11 17.35 13.55
N PRO A 542 -5.79 16.31 12.76
CA PRO A 542 -4.48 16.18 12.12
C PRO A 542 -4.12 17.41 11.28
N VAL A 543 -2.84 17.79 11.31
CA VAL A 543 -2.30 18.90 10.51
C VAL A 543 -1.10 18.45 9.69
N GLN A 544 -0.94 19.05 8.51
CA GLN A 544 0.07 18.70 7.52
C GLN A 544 1.24 19.69 7.51
N TRP A 545 0.99 20.98 7.72
CA TRP A 545 2.02 22.01 7.87
C TRP A 545 1.73 22.84 9.12
N LEU A 546 2.79 23.37 9.74
CA LEU A 546 2.70 24.18 10.96
C LEU A 546 3.82 25.22 10.98
N HIS A 547 3.49 26.47 11.26
CA HIS A 547 4.46 27.56 11.38
C HIS A 547 3.96 28.61 12.36
N TRP A 548 4.79 28.99 13.35
CA TRP A 548 4.53 30.16 14.19
C TRP A 548 4.65 31.44 13.38
N GLN A 549 3.68 32.35 13.54
CA GLN A 549 3.80 33.67 12.95
C GLN A 549 5.02 34.41 13.49
N HIS A 550 5.57 35.30 12.67
CA HIS A 550 6.78 36.05 12.99
C HIS A 550 6.68 36.84 14.31
N ASP A 551 5.48 37.30 14.67
CA ASP A 551 5.17 38.04 15.90
C ASP A 551 4.91 37.16 17.13
N SER A 552 4.93 35.83 17.00
CA SER A 552 4.54 34.86 18.05
C SER A 552 3.09 35.00 18.55
N GLY A 553 2.21 35.69 17.81
CA GLY A 553 0.82 35.92 18.23
C GLY A 553 -0.12 34.76 17.92
N ALA A 554 0.14 34.03 16.84
CA ALA A 554 -0.67 32.90 16.40
C ALA A 554 0.16 31.80 15.72
N LEU A 555 -0.45 30.62 15.59
CA LEU A 555 0.06 29.50 14.79
C LEU A 555 -0.68 29.44 13.46
N LEU A 556 0.05 29.35 12.36
CA LEU A 556 -0.52 28.98 11.07
C LEU A 556 -0.40 27.47 10.87
N PHE A 557 -1.44 26.84 10.36
CA PHE A 557 -1.46 25.42 10.03
C PHE A 557 -2.25 25.15 8.75
N ALA A 558 -1.91 24.08 8.06
CA ALA A 558 -2.76 23.54 6.98
C ALA A 558 -3.20 22.13 7.33
N ASP A 559 -4.46 21.84 7.08
CA ASP A 559 -5.08 20.52 7.23
C ASP A 559 -5.85 20.15 5.94
N GLY A 560 -6.64 19.07 5.98
CA GLY A 560 -7.48 18.67 4.84
C GLY A 560 -8.57 19.68 4.41
N GLN A 561 -8.66 20.86 5.04
CA GLN A 561 -9.58 21.94 4.68
C GLN A 561 -8.84 23.21 4.24
N GLY A 562 -7.51 23.16 4.09
CA GLY A 562 -6.68 24.27 3.65
C GLY A 562 -6.04 25.05 4.80
N LEU A 563 -5.61 26.28 4.50
CA LEU A 563 -4.85 27.13 5.43
C LEU A 563 -5.73 27.72 6.54
N ALA A 564 -5.18 27.75 7.75
CA ALA A 564 -5.82 28.30 8.92
C ALA A 564 -4.84 28.98 9.87
N GLN A 565 -5.36 29.90 10.67
CA GLN A 565 -4.68 30.58 11.75
C GLN A 565 -5.36 30.20 13.07
N LEU A 566 -4.55 29.76 14.03
CA LEU A 566 -4.93 29.43 15.40
C LEU A 566 -4.43 30.52 16.33
N ALA A 567 -5.34 31.34 16.83
CA ALA A 567 -5.04 32.40 17.77
C ALA A 567 -4.74 31.85 19.18
N GLY A 568 -4.12 32.67 20.03
CA GLY A 568 -3.74 32.29 21.39
C GLY A 568 -4.91 31.86 22.30
N ASP A 569 -6.13 32.31 22.00
CA ASP A 569 -7.37 31.94 22.68
C ASP A 569 -7.98 30.60 22.20
N GLY A 570 -7.37 29.96 21.21
CA GLY A 570 -7.82 28.70 20.61
C GLY A 570 -8.79 28.87 19.44
N SER A 571 -9.16 30.10 19.07
CA SER A 571 -10.02 30.33 17.90
C SER A 571 -9.28 30.04 16.60
N VAL A 572 -9.99 29.43 15.64
CA VAL A 572 -9.46 29.06 14.31
C VAL A 572 -10.11 29.94 13.25
N ARG A 573 -9.29 30.71 12.52
CA ARG A 573 -9.69 31.50 11.34
C ARG A 573 -9.17 30.83 10.07
N ARG A 574 -10.06 30.48 9.14
CA ARG A 574 -9.66 29.96 7.81
C ARG A 574 -9.19 31.10 6.92
N ILE A 575 -8.07 30.88 6.23
CA ILE A 575 -7.49 31.83 5.28
C ILE A 575 -7.66 31.22 3.88
N PRO A 576 -8.57 31.75 3.04
CA PRO A 576 -8.80 31.20 1.71
C PRO A 576 -7.60 31.47 0.80
N VAL A 577 -7.07 30.45 0.12
CA VAL A 577 -6.04 30.62 -0.91
C VAL A 577 -6.74 30.85 -2.25
N ASN A 578 -6.99 32.11 -2.61
CA ASN A 578 -7.76 32.46 -3.81
C ASN A 578 -6.88 32.45 -5.07
N LEU A 579 -6.47 31.25 -5.50
CA LEU A 579 -5.69 31.04 -6.72
C LEU A 579 -6.50 30.21 -7.73
N ASP A 580 -6.87 30.84 -8.83
CA ASP A 580 -7.63 30.21 -9.91
C ASP A 580 -6.68 29.71 -11.00
N TRP A 581 -6.96 28.53 -11.55
CA TRP A 581 -6.12 27.93 -12.57
C TRP A 581 -6.93 27.06 -13.54
N ARG A 582 -6.35 26.79 -14.71
CA ARG A 582 -6.92 25.94 -15.74
C ARG A 582 -5.88 24.94 -16.25
N PRO A 583 -6.24 23.68 -16.47
CA PRO A 583 -5.34 22.72 -17.10
C PRO A 583 -4.89 23.18 -18.49
N LEU A 584 -3.67 22.83 -18.88
CA LEU A 584 -3.21 23.05 -20.23
C LEU A 584 -3.98 22.14 -21.19
N ARG A 585 -4.52 22.70 -22.29
CA ARG A 585 -5.30 21.95 -23.28
C ARG A 585 -4.84 22.20 -24.71
N ASN A 586 -5.04 21.21 -25.56
CA ASN A 586 -4.97 21.38 -27.01
C ASN A 586 -6.24 22.13 -27.48
N GLN A 587 -6.10 23.19 -28.27
CA GLN A 587 -7.24 23.93 -28.83
C GLN A 587 -7.48 23.62 -30.32
N GLY A 588 -6.61 22.81 -30.94
CA GLY A 588 -6.66 22.47 -32.35
C GLY A 588 -7.25 21.09 -32.63
N ARG A 589 -7.62 20.87 -33.88
CA ARG A 589 -7.99 19.55 -34.41
C ARG A 589 -6.73 18.84 -34.92
N ILE A 590 -6.50 17.61 -34.51
CA ILE A 590 -5.35 16.79 -34.93
C ILE A 590 -5.85 15.59 -35.71
N VAL A 591 -5.24 15.31 -36.87
CA VAL A 591 -5.49 14.10 -37.66
C VAL A 591 -4.21 13.26 -37.72
N ILE A 592 -4.29 12.01 -37.29
CA ILE A 592 -3.20 11.05 -37.27
C ILE A 592 -3.43 10.00 -38.34
N ARG A 593 -2.41 9.71 -39.16
CA ARG A 593 -2.38 8.53 -40.03
C ARG A 593 -1.49 7.45 -39.41
N ALA A 594 -2.08 6.42 -38.82
CA ALA A 594 -1.37 5.33 -38.16
C ALA A 594 -1.11 4.17 -39.14
N GLY A 595 0.16 3.82 -39.36
CA GLY A 595 0.52 2.65 -40.16
C GLY A 595 0.10 1.34 -39.51
N ARG A 596 0.37 1.22 -38.21
CA ARG A 596 -0.15 0.16 -37.32
C ARG A 596 -0.90 0.84 -36.18
N LEU A 597 -2.16 0.46 -35.96
CA LEU A 597 -2.97 0.95 -34.87
C LEU A 597 -3.33 -0.23 -33.96
N PHE A 598 -2.80 -0.23 -32.75
CA PHE A 598 -3.28 -1.10 -31.68
C PHE A 598 -4.35 -0.33 -30.91
N THR A 599 -5.60 -0.78 -30.91
CA THR A 599 -6.70 -0.03 -30.28
C THR A 599 -6.80 -0.27 -28.78
N GLY A 600 -6.18 -1.33 -28.24
CA GLY A 600 -6.38 -1.78 -26.86
C GLY A 600 -7.69 -2.55 -26.62
N LEU A 601 -8.60 -2.56 -27.60
CA LEU A 601 -9.86 -3.32 -27.55
C LEU A 601 -9.67 -4.77 -28.03
N ASP A 602 -8.81 -4.95 -29.03
CA ASP A 602 -8.47 -6.23 -29.65
C ASP A 602 -6.99 -6.57 -29.38
N GLU A 603 -6.58 -7.83 -29.60
CA GLU A 603 -5.18 -8.26 -29.40
C GLU A 603 -4.24 -7.99 -30.60
N GLY A 604 -4.79 -7.49 -31.72
CA GLY A 604 -4.06 -7.29 -32.98
C GLY A 604 -4.04 -5.84 -33.48
N TYR A 605 -3.34 -5.62 -34.60
CA TYR A 605 -3.32 -4.32 -35.27
C TYR A 605 -4.47 -4.14 -36.27
N ARG A 606 -4.88 -2.89 -36.42
CA ARG A 606 -5.53 -2.37 -37.64
C ARG A 606 -4.50 -1.57 -38.42
N TYR A 607 -4.53 -1.65 -39.75
CA TYR A 607 -3.51 -1.02 -40.61
C TYR A 607 -4.08 0.19 -41.35
N ASP A 608 -3.22 1.18 -41.62
CA ASP A 608 -3.53 2.41 -42.35
C ASP A 608 -4.83 3.08 -41.86
N GLN A 609 -4.84 3.44 -40.58
CA GLN A 609 -5.99 4.02 -39.90
C GLN A 609 -5.85 5.54 -39.74
N LYS A 610 -6.99 6.22 -39.74
CA LYS A 610 -7.18 7.62 -39.36
C LYS A 610 -7.67 7.68 -37.91
N VAL A 611 -7.05 8.55 -37.11
CA VAL A 611 -7.52 8.93 -35.77
C VAL A 611 -7.64 10.45 -35.74
N VAL A 612 -8.82 10.96 -35.39
CA VAL A 612 -9.08 12.40 -35.25
C VAL A 612 -9.26 12.75 -33.79
N ILE A 613 -8.58 13.82 -33.37
CA ILE A 613 -8.63 14.37 -32.02
C ILE A 613 -9.12 15.81 -32.12
N GLU A 614 -10.09 16.16 -31.28
CA GLU A 614 -10.57 17.53 -31.10
C GLU A 614 -10.51 17.85 -29.61
N GLY A 615 -9.79 18.92 -29.26
CA GLY A 615 -9.43 19.19 -27.88
C GLY A 615 -8.57 18.05 -27.32
N GLU A 616 -9.10 17.40 -26.29
CA GLU A 616 -8.51 16.28 -25.57
C GLU A 616 -9.14 14.92 -25.91
N ARG A 617 -10.18 14.87 -26.75
CA ARG A 617 -10.94 13.65 -27.04
C ARG A 617 -10.74 13.16 -28.48
N ILE A 618 -10.77 11.84 -28.63
CA ILE A 618 -10.81 11.16 -29.92
C ILE A 618 -12.24 11.24 -30.46
N THR A 619 -12.43 11.83 -31.63
CA THR A 619 -13.76 12.00 -32.24
C THR A 619 -14.03 11.00 -33.37
N GLU A 620 -12.98 10.51 -34.04
CA GLU A 620 -13.09 9.59 -35.18
C GLU A 620 -11.96 8.56 -35.15
N VAL A 621 -12.28 7.29 -35.39
CA VAL A 621 -11.33 6.20 -35.62
C VAL A 621 -11.83 5.34 -36.79
N GLY A 622 -11.02 5.14 -37.82
CA GLY A 622 -11.41 4.32 -38.96
C GLY A 622 -10.32 4.18 -40.03
N PRO A 623 -10.63 3.57 -41.19
CA PRO A 623 -9.71 3.52 -42.33
C PRO A 623 -9.27 4.90 -42.79
N TRP A 624 -8.04 5.01 -43.32
CA TRP A 624 -7.54 6.27 -43.85
C TRP A 624 -8.44 6.85 -44.96
N SER A 625 -8.66 8.16 -44.91
CA SER A 625 -9.28 8.95 -45.98
C SER A 625 -8.70 10.36 -46.00
N ASP A 626 -8.51 10.95 -47.18
CA ASP A 626 -8.03 12.34 -47.31
C ASP A 626 -9.11 13.39 -46.98
N ALA A 627 -10.32 12.96 -46.61
CA ALA A 627 -11.43 13.83 -46.26
C ALA A 627 -11.25 14.47 -44.88
N GLY A 628 -11.55 15.77 -44.80
CA GLY A 628 -11.57 16.53 -43.55
C GLY A 628 -10.17 16.77 -42.96
N LEU A 629 -9.18 17.13 -43.77
CA LEU A 629 -7.84 17.52 -43.33
C LEU A 629 -7.67 19.05 -43.15
N GLU A 630 -8.59 19.84 -43.70
CA GLU A 630 -8.52 21.30 -43.66
C GLU A 630 -8.51 21.84 -42.22
N GLY A 631 -7.66 22.84 -41.95
CA GLY A 631 -7.55 23.49 -40.64
C GLY A 631 -7.04 22.60 -39.50
N SER A 632 -6.56 21.39 -39.79
CA SER A 632 -6.13 20.41 -38.79
C SER A 632 -4.61 20.24 -38.77
N SER A 633 -4.02 20.02 -37.60
CA SER A 633 -2.63 19.57 -37.48
C SER A 633 -2.52 18.11 -37.91
N PHE A 634 -1.54 17.79 -38.75
CA PHE A 634 -1.37 16.44 -39.31
C PHE A 634 -0.15 15.73 -38.69
N ILE A 635 -0.36 14.49 -38.23
CA ILE A 635 0.70 13.62 -37.71
C ILE A 635 0.81 12.39 -38.61
N ASP A 636 1.94 12.26 -39.31
CA ASP A 636 2.24 11.11 -40.16
C ASP A 636 2.95 10.01 -39.37
N ALA A 637 2.20 8.98 -38.99
CA ALA A 637 2.67 7.81 -38.25
C ALA A 637 2.63 6.53 -39.11
N ARG A 638 2.76 6.65 -40.44
CA ARG A 638 2.69 5.51 -41.38
C ARG A 638 3.74 4.43 -41.14
N GLN A 639 4.89 4.79 -40.58
CA GLN A 639 5.96 3.84 -40.25
C GLN A 639 5.96 3.42 -38.77
N GLN A 640 5.06 4.00 -37.97
CA GLN A 640 5.01 3.80 -36.53
C GLN A 640 3.85 2.89 -36.13
N THR A 641 3.92 2.40 -34.89
CA THR A 641 2.77 1.84 -34.19
C THR A 641 2.16 2.92 -33.31
N VAL A 642 0.88 3.19 -33.49
CA VAL A 642 0.08 4.05 -32.60
C VAL A 642 -0.73 3.16 -31.66
N MET A 643 -0.64 3.41 -30.36
CA MET A 643 -1.33 2.63 -29.32
C MET A 643 -1.77 3.51 -28.14
N PRO A 644 -2.68 3.05 -27.25
CA PRO A 644 -2.99 3.79 -26.04
C PRO A 644 -1.75 4.01 -25.18
N GLY A 645 -1.74 5.12 -24.46
CA GLY A 645 -0.79 5.41 -23.39
C GLY A 645 -0.76 4.32 -22.32
N LEU A 646 0.43 4.07 -21.75
CA LEU A 646 0.56 3.10 -20.66
C LEU A 646 -0.04 3.65 -19.37
N ILE A 647 -0.62 2.75 -18.58
CA ILE A 647 -1.23 2.99 -17.28
C ILE A 647 -0.48 2.21 -16.21
N ASP A 648 -0.02 2.89 -15.16
CA ASP A 648 0.68 2.28 -14.02
C ASP A 648 -0.23 2.25 -12.78
N LEU A 649 -0.52 1.06 -12.23
CA LEU A 649 -1.42 0.90 -11.07
C LEU A 649 -0.72 0.89 -9.70
N GLY A 650 0.58 1.19 -9.63
CA GLY A 650 1.36 1.01 -8.40
C GLY A 650 2.46 2.03 -8.16
N LEU A 651 2.25 3.28 -8.59
CA LEU A 651 3.27 4.32 -8.50
C LEU A 651 3.28 4.95 -7.10
N GLN A 652 4.29 4.70 -6.26
CA GLN A 652 4.47 5.48 -5.03
C GLN A 652 5.29 6.73 -5.34
N LEU A 653 4.72 7.92 -5.17
CA LEU A 653 5.39 9.19 -5.39
C LEU A 653 6.29 9.56 -4.21
N PRO A 654 7.49 10.11 -4.47
CA PRO A 654 8.27 10.75 -3.43
C PRO A 654 7.58 12.04 -2.99
N GLU A 655 7.83 12.49 -1.75
CA GLU A 655 7.22 13.72 -1.23
C GLU A 655 7.51 14.90 -2.15
N ALA A 656 8.77 15.05 -2.61
CA ALA A 656 9.22 16.07 -3.55
C ALA A 656 9.19 15.59 -5.02
N ALA A 657 8.16 14.85 -5.43
CA ALA A 657 7.89 14.58 -6.84
C ALA A 657 7.86 15.90 -7.61
N GLY A 658 8.74 16.05 -8.60
CA GLY A 658 8.92 17.28 -9.37
C GLY A 658 8.79 17.06 -10.88
N GLU A 659 9.30 18.03 -11.64
CA GLU A 659 9.21 18.11 -13.10
C GLU A 659 9.97 16.98 -13.78
N ARG A 660 11.21 16.72 -13.34
CA ARG A 660 12.05 15.65 -13.90
C ARG A 660 11.37 14.29 -13.84
N LEU A 661 10.72 13.98 -12.71
CA LEU A 661 10.01 12.71 -12.54
C LEU A 661 8.82 12.60 -13.51
N GLY A 662 8.06 13.68 -13.69
CA GLY A 662 6.95 13.70 -14.64
C GLY A 662 7.44 13.50 -16.08
N ARG A 663 8.53 14.17 -16.50
CA ARG A 663 9.20 13.92 -17.79
C ARG A 663 9.68 12.48 -17.92
N GLN A 664 10.25 11.91 -16.86
CA GLN A 664 10.71 10.53 -16.83
C GLN A 664 9.56 9.57 -17.10
N LEU A 665 8.46 9.67 -16.37
CA LEU A 665 7.29 8.80 -16.58
C LEU A 665 6.74 8.92 -18.01
N LEU A 666 6.61 10.13 -18.53
CA LEU A 666 6.17 10.39 -19.91
C LEU A 666 7.13 9.83 -20.95
N ALA A 667 8.45 9.95 -20.75
CA ALA A 667 9.48 9.43 -21.64
C ALA A 667 9.47 7.89 -21.72
N PHE A 668 8.97 7.24 -20.66
CA PHE A 668 8.68 5.80 -20.63
C PHE A 668 7.26 5.46 -21.13
N GLY A 669 6.51 6.42 -21.66
CA GLY A 669 5.19 6.21 -22.27
C GLY A 669 4.05 6.04 -21.26
N ILE A 670 4.31 6.32 -19.98
CA ILE A 670 3.28 6.33 -18.95
C ILE A 670 2.50 7.62 -19.09
N THR A 671 1.22 7.51 -19.39
CA THR A 671 0.31 8.65 -19.60
C THR A 671 -0.68 8.82 -18.46
N THR A 672 -0.95 7.73 -17.73
CA THR A 672 -1.78 7.72 -16.52
C THR A 672 -1.10 6.88 -15.44
N ALA A 673 -1.16 7.31 -14.19
CA ALA A 673 -0.71 6.49 -13.07
C ALA A 673 -1.65 6.63 -11.87
N GLN A 674 -1.96 5.51 -11.23
CA GLN A 674 -2.51 5.50 -9.88
C GLN A 674 -1.37 5.75 -8.90
N ALA A 675 -1.38 6.93 -8.29
CA ALA A 675 -0.31 7.41 -7.42
C ALA A 675 -0.65 7.25 -5.94
N PHE A 676 0.25 6.63 -5.18
CA PHE A 676 0.24 6.60 -3.72
C PHE A 676 1.30 7.54 -3.19
N GLY A 677 1.12 8.10 -1.99
CA GLY A 677 2.05 9.08 -1.44
C GLY A 677 1.83 9.26 0.06
N PRO A 678 2.68 10.06 0.73
CA PRO A 678 2.61 10.23 2.18
C PRO A 678 1.34 10.98 2.63
N SER A 679 0.69 11.76 1.76
CA SER A 679 -0.57 12.44 2.07
C SER A 679 -1.42 12.70 0.81
N ALA A 680 -2.74 12.79 1.00
CA ALA A 680 -3.69 13.16 -0.04
C ALA A 680 -3.41 14.54 -0.64
N ALA A 681 -3.14 15.54 0.22
CA ALA A 681 -2.80 16.89 -0.20
C ALA A 681 -1.49 16.94 -0.99
N GLY A 682 -0.49 16.13 -0.61
CA GLY A 682 0.76 16.02 -1.36
C GLY A 682 0.52 15.50 -2.78
N ILE A 683 -0.29 14.45 -2.94
CA ILE A 683 -0.66 13.94 -4.28
C ILE A 683 -1.47 14.99 -5.06
N ARG A 684 -2.42 15.67 -4.40
CA ARG A 684 -3.25 16.70 -5.04
C ARG A 684 -2.41 17.86 -5.56
N GLU A 685 -1.40 18.30 -4.81
CA GLU A 685 -0.48 19.34 -5.30
C GLU A 685 0.25 18.90 -6.58
N VAL A 686 0.72 17.64 -6.66
CA VAL A 686 1.37 17.13 -7.87
C VAL A 686 0.38 17.09 -9.04
N VAL A 687 -0.87 16.70 -8.79
CA VAL A 687 -1.95 16.66 -9.81
C VAL A 687 -2.19 18.07 -10.37
N GLU A 688 -2.46 19.06 -9.50
CA GLU A 688 -2.74 20.44 -9.90
C GLU A 688 -1.56 21.02 -10.71
N ARG A 689 -0.33 20.88 -10.22
CA ARG A 689 0.88 21.35 -10.89
C ARG A 689 1.11 20.69 -12.23
N TRP A 690 1.04 19.36 -12.30
CA TRP A 690 1.30 18.65 -13.57
C TRP A 690 0.22 18.90 -14.61
N GLN A 691 -1.03 19.16 -14.21
CA GLN A 691 -2.09 19.58 -15.14
C GLN A 691 -1.91 21.03 -15.61
N LEU A 692 -1.48 21.94 -14.73
CA LEU A 692 -1.20 23.33 -15.08
C LEU A 692 -0.04 23.45 -16.08
N HIS A 693 1.07 22.74 -15.85
CA HIS A 693 2.29 22.86 -16.65
C HIS A 693 2.46 21.76 -17.71
N ALA A 694 1.55 20.80 -17.79
CA ALA A 694 1.72 19.57 -18.58
C ALA A 694 3.08 18.89 -18.30
N ALA A 695 3.46 18.85 -17.02
CA ALA A 695 4.79 18.43 -16.57
C ALA A 695 4.90 16.92 -16.26
N GLY A 696 3.83 16.14 -16.44
CA GLY A 696 3.81 14.71 -16.15
C GLY A 696 2.58 13.96 -16.68
N PRO A 697 2.44 12.66 -16.38
CA PRO A 697 1.23 11.90 -16.70
C PRO A 697 0.02 12.38 -15.88
N ARG A 698 -1.18 11.96 -16.29
CA ARG A 698 -2.37 12.08 -15.46
C ARG A 698 -2.20 11.24 -14.21
N LEU A 699 -2.26 11.89 -13.05
CA LEU A 699 -2.23 11.19 -11.77
C LEU A 699 -3.64 11.00 -11.25
N LEU A 700 -3.95 9.77 -10.90
CA LEU A 700 -5.15 9.42 -10.15
C LEU A 700 -4.71 9.16 -8.73
N GLN A 701 -5.34 9.83 -7.77
CA GLN A 701 -5.05 9.56 -6.37
C GLN A 701 -5.37 8.09 -6.08
N GLY A 702 -4.31 7.33 -5.81
CA GLY A 702 -4.36 5.99 -5.27
C GLY A 702 -4.93 6.08 -3.87
N LEU A 703 -6.08 5.44 -3.69
CA LEU A 703 -6.68 5.29 -2.37
C LEU A 703 -5.91 4.17 -1.70
N GLN A 704 -5.22 4.44 -0.58
CA GLN A 704 -4.66 3.35 0.20
C GLN A 704 -5.79 2.60 0.89
N TRP A 705 -5.67 1.28 0.98
CA TRP A 705 -6.51 0.48 1.85
C TRP A 705 -6.28 0.94 3.29
N CYS A 706 -7.30 1.55 3.88
CA CYS A 706 -7.28 1.98 5.27
C CYS A 706 -8.51 1.36 5.97
N PRO A 707 -8.32 0.67 7.11
CA PRO A 707 -9.42 0.17 7.90
C PRO A 707 -10.17 1.35 8.53
N ASP A 708 -11.40 1.60 8.10
CA ASP A 708 -12.25 2.61 8.74
C ASP A 708 -12.70 2.12 10.13
N ARG A 709 -12.73 3.01 11.12
CA ARG A 709 -13.06 2.68 12.52
C ARG A 709 -14.54 2.31 12.70
N ASP A 710 -15.41 2.85 11.85
CA ASP A 710 -16.86 2.85 12.07
C ASP A 710 -17.65 1.91 11.16
N GLN A 711 -17.00 1.25 10.19
CA GLN A 711 -17.67 0.23 9.35
C GLN A 711 -17.46 -1.17 9.90
N ALA A 712 -18.54 -1.95 9.89
CA ALA A 712 -18.47 -3.36 10.19
C ALA A 712 -17.67 -4.10 9.10
N PRO A 713 -17.09 -5.27 9.36
CA PRO A 713 -15.94 -5.80 8.62
C PRO A 713 -16.30 -6.77 7.54
N HIS A 714 -17.49 -7.34 7.66
CA HIS A 714 -18.15 -7.94 6.53
C HIS A 714 -18.36 -6.90 5.42
N GLU A 715 -18.43 -5.59 5.74
CA GLU A 715 -18.38 -4.50 4.74
C GLU A 715 -16.95 -4.03 4.43
N ARG A 716 -15.96 -4.22 5.33
CA ARG A 716 -14.51 -3.91 5.12
C ARG A 716 -13.83 -4.76 4.03
N MET A 717 -14.43 -5.88 3.64
CA MET A 717 -13.94 -6.77 2.58
C MET A 717 -14.85 -6.80 1.36
N VAL A 718 -16.03 -6.18 1.45
CA VAL A 718 -17.07 -6.13 0.43
C VAL A 718 -17.24 -4.67 0.01
N ALA A 719 -16.20 -4.11 -0.59
CA ALA A 719 -16.33 -2.91 -1.40
C ALA A 719 -16.19 -3.33 -2.87
N ALA A 720 -17.34 -3.71 -3.45
CA ALA A 720 -17.56 -3.92 -4.88
C ALA A 720 -16.70 -2.98 -5.74
N GLY A 721 -15.58 -3.51 -6.24
CA GLY A 721 -14.86 -2.97 -7.38
C GLY A 721 -13.89 -1.80 -7.18
N ALA A 722 -13.59 -1.37 -5.96
CA ALA A 722 -12.51 -0.42 -5.73
C ALA A 722 -11.95 -0.62 -4.33
N LEU A 723 -10.65 -0.33 -4.15
CA LEU A 723 -10.14 0.20 -2.88
C LEU A 723 -11.24 0.98 -2.15
N GLN A 724 -11.69 0.46 -1.00
CA GLN A 724 -12.68 1.14 -0.16
C GLN A 724 -12.15 2.54 0.15
N LEU A 725 -12.93 3.53 -0.26
CA LEU A 725 -12.61 4.95 -0.19
C LEU A 725 -12.49 5.38 1.27
N CYS A 726 -11.36 5.96 1.66
CA CYS A 726 -11.30 6.75 2.89
C CYS A 726 -11.72 8.19 2.60
N PRO A 727 -12.59 8.79 3.43
CA PRO A 727 -12.61 10.24 3.58
C PRO A 727 -11.22 10.74 3.98
N GLU A 728 -10.81 11.91 3.49
CA GLU A 728 -9.47 12.49 3.74
C GLU A 728 -9.11 12.60 5.24
N ALA A 729 -10.12 12.72 6.10
CA ALA A 729 -9.98 12.71 7.56
C ALA A 729 -9.53 11.34 8.12
N ALA A 730 -9.92 10.22 7.50
CA ALA A 730 -9.61 8.86 7.95
C ALA A 730 -8.17 8.44 7.61
N LEU A 731 -7.59 8.93 6.50
CA LEU A 731 -6.19 8.67 6.12
C LEU A 731 -5.18 9.35 7.06
N GLN A 732 -5.52 10.53 7.58
CA GLN A 732 -4.65 11.28 8.51
C GLN A 732 -4.84 10.83 9.97
N ALA A 733 -6.01 10.25 10.28
CA ALA A 733 -6.33 9.69 11.59
C ALA A 733 -6.13 8.17 11.68
N ALA A 734 -5.70 7.52 10.58
CA ALA A 734 -5.48 6.08 10.54
C ALA A 734 -4.44 5.72 11.61
N PRO A 735 -4.81 4.99 12.68
CA PRO A 735 -3.79 4.35 13.49
C PRO A 735 -2.99 3.41 12.57
N ARG A 736 -1.76 3.08 13.00
CA ARG A 736 -0.92 2.07 12.34
C ARG A 736 -1.80 0.95 11.77
N PRO A 737 -1.51 0.40 10.57
CA PRO A 737 -2.10 -0.88 10.22
C PRO A 737 -1.90 -1.77 11.45
N THR A 738 -3.00 -2.28 12.02
CA THR A 738 -2.91 -3.31 13.04
C THR A 738 -1.91 -4.31 12.50
N PRO A 739 -0.83 -4.65 13.24
CA PRO A 739 0.19 -5.55 12.72
C PRO A 739 -0.54 -6.71 12.06
N SER A 740 -0.25 -6.93 10.77
CA SER A 740 -0.80 -8.06 10.03
C SER A 740 -0.71 -9.26 10.95
N PRO A 741 -1.80 -10.00 11.19
CA PRO A 741 -1.76 -11.12 12.12
C PRO A 741 -0.53 -11.99 11.79
N PRO A 742 0.38 -12.19 12.74
CA PRO A 742 1.57 -13.00 12.50
C PRO A 742 1.11 -14.38 12.06
N ALA A 743 1.93 -15.04 11.26
CA ALA A 743 1.66 -16.36 10.69
C ALA A 743 0.58 -16.51 9.63
N GLN A 744 0.04 -15.44 9.08
CA GLN A 744 -0.93 -15.60 7.98
C GLN A 744 -0.24 -15.69 6.62
N PRO A 745 -0.25 -16.85 5.94
CA PRO A 745 0.00 -16.86 4.51
C PRO A 745 -1.04 -15.96 3.84
N LEU A 746 -0.60 -14.82 3.32
CA LEU A 746 -1.45 -13.81 2.67
C LEU A 746 -2.31 -14.38 1.51
N TRP A 747 -2.02 -15.58 0.99
CA TRP A 747 -2.62 -16.09 -0.24
C TRP A 747 -3.94 -16.83 -0.13
N SER A 748 -4.30 -17.41 1.02
CA SER A 748 -5.19 -18.58 1.00
C SER A 748 -6.53 -18.43 1.70
N ALA A 749 -6.72 -17.49 2.63
CA ALA A 749 -8.02 -17.37 3.29
C ALA A 749 -8.57 -15.96 3.28
N HIS A 750 -7.74 -14.94 3.54
CA HIS A 750 -8.17 -13.55 3.43
C HIS A 750 -8.46 -13.13 1.99
N TRP A 751 -7.64 -13.57 1.02
CA TRP A 751 -7.88 -13.31 -0.41
C TRP A 751 -9.05 -14.12 -0.95
N LEU A 752 -9.11 -15.41 -0.61
CA LEU A 752 -10.19 -16.32 -1.04
C LEU A 752 -11.57 -15.88 -0.52
N ALA A 753 -11.60 -15.32 0.69
CA ALA A 753 -12.76 -14.66 1.27
C ALA A 753 -13.15 -13.34 0.60
N ALA A 754 -12.16 -12.58 0.14
CA ALA A 754 -12.32 -11.31 -0.57
C ALA A 754 -12.85 -11.52 -2.01
N VAL A 755 -12.64 -12.70 -2.60
CA VAL A 755 -13.16 -13.09 -3.92
C VAL A 755 -14.62 -13.58 -3.86
N SER A 756 -15.39 -13.14 -2.87
CA SER A 756 -16.84 -13.41 -2.72
C SER A 756 -17.71 -12.75 -3.82
N GLY A 757 -17.10 -12.31 -4.93
CA GLY A 757 -17.67 -11.62 -6.10
C GLY A 757 -17.87 -10.12 -5.92
N ASP A 758 -17.32 -9.55 -4.85
CA ASP A 758 -17.37 -8.11 -4.58
C ASP A 758 -16.02 -7.42 -4.86
N ILE A 759 -15.07 -8.09 -5.54
CA ILE A 759 -13.76 -7.50 -5.84
C ILE A 759 -13.38 -7.70 -7.31
N THR A 760 -13.21 -6.57 -7.99
CA THR A 760 -12.88 -6.51 -9.42
C THR A 760 -11.39 -6.62 -9.69
N ALA A 761 -10.54 -6.07 -8.83
CA ALA A 761 -9.09 -6.13 -9.00
C ALA A 761 -8.38 -6.28 -7.64
N ILE A 762 -7.25 -6.98 -7.62
CA ILE A 762 -6.42 -7.14 -6.43
C ILE A 762 -4.94 -6.87 -6.74
N GLY A 763 -4.36 -5.94 -5.98
CA GLY A 763 -2.95 -5.53 -6.03
C GLY A 763 -2.77 -4.01 -6.04
N PRO A 764 -1.54 -3.49 -6.19
CA PRO A 764 -0.31 -4.23 -6.51
C PRO A 764 0.12 -5.19 -5.39
N VAL A 765 0.49 -6.42 -5.73
CA VAL A 765 1.06 -7.38 -4.77
C VAL A 765 2.34 -8.00 -5.28
N VAL A 766 3.37 -8.03 -4.44
CA VAL A 766 4.57 -8.82 -4.72
C VAL A 766 4.24 -10.28 -4.42
N PRO A 767 4.13 -11.16 -5.43
CA PRO A 767 3.66 -12.49 -5.15
C PRO A 767 4.60 -13.26 -4.25
N GLY A 768 4.11 -14.08 -3.32
CA GLY A 768 5.01 -14.92 -2.53
C GLY A 768 5.84 -14.14 -1.51
N LEU A 769 5.50 -12.88 -1.20
CA LEU A 769 6.12 -12.11 -0.13
C LEU A 769 5.11 -11.42 0.80
N GLY A 770 5.30 -11.59 2.11
CA GLY A 770 4.66 -10.81 3.15
C GLY A 770 5.64 -9.81 3.76
N ARG A 771 5.14 -8.65 4.21
CA ARG A 771 5.87 -7.72 5.07
C ARG A 771 5.64 -8.14 6.53
N SER A 772 6.70 -8.41 7.28
CA SER A 772 6.65 -8.47 8.75
C SER A 772 6.68 -7.05 9.35
N ALA A 773 6.30 -6.94 10.63
CA ALA A 773 6.25 -5.68 11.37
C ALA A 773 7.61 -4.95 11.46
N ASP A 774 8.72 -5.67 11.26
CA ASP A 774 10.10 -5.15 11.21
C ASP A 774 10.57 -4.72 9.81
N GLY A 775 9.69 -4.78 8.80
CA GLY A 775 10.01 -4.39 7.43
C GLY A 775 10.82 -5.43 6.63
N ALA A 776 11.10 -6.60 7.20
CA ALA A 776 11.74 -7.69 6.47
C ALA A 776 10.76 -8.35 5.47
N PHE A 777 11.25 -8.63 4.26
CA PHE A 777 10.51 -9.40 3.26
C PHE A 777 10.56 -10.88 3.61
N ARG A 778 9.40 -11.55 3.68
CA ARG A 778 9.32 -12.97 4.01
C ARG A 778 8.61 -13.76 2.93
N ALA A 779 9.20 -14.90 2.57
CA ALA A 779 8.62 -15.81 1.58
C ALA A 779 7.26 -16.33 2.05
N LEU A 780 6.21 -15.99 1.31
CA LEU A 780 4.93 -16.71 1.32
C LEU A 780 5.00 -17.83 0.28
N LEU A 781 4.22 -18.88 0.50
CA LEU A 781 4.03 -19.95 -0.48
C LEU A 781 3.33 -19.41 -1.75
N PRO A 782 3.64 -19.95 -2.94
CA PRO A 782 2.89 -19.63 -4.15
C PRO A 782 1.40 -20.02 -3.97
N PRO A 783 0.46 -19.32 -4.63
CA PRO A 783 -0.95 -19.69 -4.59
C PRO A 783 -1.15 -21.08 -5.18
N TYR A 784 -2.02 -21.86 -4.54
CA TYR A 784 -2.42 -23.18 -5.03
C TYR A 784 -3.61 -23.06 -5.99
N GLN A 785 -3.93 -24.16 -6.67
CA GLN A 785 -4.85 -24.17 -7.81
C GLN A 785 -6.28 -23.73 -7.43
N ASP A 786 -6.75 -24.07 -6.24
CA ASP A 786 -8.05 -23.65 -5.69
C ASP A 786 -8.22 -22.13 -5.60
N ALA A 787 -7.18 -21.44 -5.12
CA ALA A 787 -7.17 -19.98 -5.06
C ALA A 787 -7.19 -19.36 -6.46
N LEU A 788 -6.42 -19.94 -7.39
CA LEU A 788 -6.40 -19.51 -8.79
C LEU A 788 -7.76 -19.70 -9.46
N ASP A 789 -8.36 -20.88 -9.29
CA ASP A 789 -9.65 -21.23 -9.88
C ASP A 789 -10.75 -20.28 -9.40
N ILE A 790 -10.76 -19.94 -8.11
CA ILE A 790 -11.73 -18.98 -7.55
C ILE A 790 -11.56 -17.60 -8.17
N MET A 791 -10.33 -17.08 -8.27
CA MET A 791 -10.06 -15.78 -8.91
C MET A 791 -10.47 -15.77 -10.39
N ILE A 792 -10.16 -16.84 -11.12
CA ILE A 792 -10.53 -17.01 -12.54
C ILE A 792 -12.06 -16.97 -12.69
N HIS A 793 -12.79 -17.76 -11.91
CA HIS A 793 -14.25 -17.86 -12.02
C HIS A 793 -14.97 -16.60 -11.55
N ALA A 794 -14.41 -15.86 -10.59
CA ALA A 794 -14.91 -14.57 -10.17
C ALA A 794 -14.66 -13.46 -11.21
N GLY A 795 -13.70 -13.65 -12.13
CA GLY A 795 -13.32 -12.65 -13.13
C GLY A 795 -12.46 -11.51 -12.59
N THR A 796 -11.83 -11.73 -11.43
CA THR A 796 -10.98 -10.74 -10.75
C THR A 796 -9.70 -10.46 -11.54
N ILE A 797 -9.32 -9.19 -11.68
CA ILE A 797 -8.04 -8.78 -12.26
C ILE A 797 -6.96 -8.86 -11.19
N LEU A 798 -5.90 -9.62 -11.46
CA LEU A 798 -4.73 -9.65 -10.59
C LEU A 798 -3.69 -8.63 -11.06
N ILE A 799 -3.15 -7.83 -10.14
CA ILE A 799 -2.10 -6.84 -10.39
C ILE A 799 -0.82 -7.30 -9.66
N PRO A 800 0.01 -8.17 -10.28
CA PRO A 800 1.25 -8.62 -9.66
C PRO A 800 2.34 -7.55 -9.78
N ASP A 801 3.17 -7.40 -8.76
CA ASP A 801 4.37 -6.56 -8.74
C ASP A 801 5.60 -7.48 -8.78
N LEU A 802 5.91 -7.97 -9.97
CA LEU A 802 7.06 -8.84 -10.23
C LEU A 802 8.35 -8.03 -10.24
N ALA A 803 8.28 -6.77 -10.69
CA ALA A 803 9.43 -5.90 -10.86
C ALA A 803 10.15 -5.62 -9.53
N ALA A 804 9.43 -5.43 -8.42
CA ALA A 804 10.00 -5.15 -7.11
C ALA A 804 11.10 -6.13 -6.66
N LEU A 805 10.95 -7.43 -6.97
CA LEU A 805 11.98 -8.44 -6.68
C LEU A 805 12.72 -8.94 -7.91
N GLY A 806 12.06 -8.97 -9.07
CA GLY A 806 12.55 -9.58 -10.29
C GLY A 806 13.48 -8.69 -11.10
N LEU A 807 13.44 -7.36 -10.93
CA LEU A 807 14.26 -6.44 -11.73
C LEU A 807 15.77 -6.74 -11.65
N PRO A 808 16.39 -6.99 -10.47
CA PRO A 808 17.81 -7.34 -10.42
C PRO A 808 18.17 -8.61 -11.21
N VAL A 809 17.28 -9.60 -11.24
CA VAL A 809 17.45 -10.83 -12.05
C VAL A 809 17.34 -10.50 -13.53
N LEU A 810 16.33 -9.72 -13.92
CA LEU A 810 16.11 -9.30 -15.30
C LEU A 810 17.28 -8.47 -15.85
N ILE A 811 17.88 -7.59 -15.05
CA ILE A 811 19.03 -6.78 -15.45
C ILE A 811 20.28 -7.64 -15.67
N GLU A 812 20.53 -8.64 -14.80
CA GLU A 812 21.65 -9.56 -14.96
C GLU A 812 21.52 -10.36 -16.26
N GLU A 813 20.31 -10.78 -16.62
CA GLU A 813 20.01 -11.51 -17.86
C GLU A 813 19.91 -10.61 -19.10
N GLN A 814 19.46 -9.36 -18.93
CA GLN A 814 19.20 -8.38 -19.99
C GLN A 814 19.79 -7.01 -19.63
N PRO A 815 21.13 -6.84 -19.65
CA PRO A 815 21.78 -5.60 -19.22
C PRO A 815 21.42 -4.39 -20.09
N GLY A 816 20.96 -4.63 -21.33
CA GLY A 816 20.51 -3.59 -22.26
C GLY A 816 19.32 -2.78 -21.77
N LEU A 817 18.55 -3.25 -20.77
CA LEU A 817 17.44 -2.49 -20.17
C LEU A 817 17.93 -1.17 -19.55
N LEU A 818 19.13 -1.17 -18.95
CA LEU A 818 19.75 0.03 -18.38
C LEU A 818 20.35 0.95 -19.45
N ALA A 819 20.56 0.46 -20.67
CA ALA A 819 21.08 1.26 -21.78
C ALA A 819 20.00 2.11 -22.49
N ALA A 820 18.75 2.05 -22.03
CA ALA A 820 17.66 2.86 -22.57
C ALA A 820 18.03 4.36 -22.55
N PRO A 821 17.93 5.09 -23.69
CA PRO A 821 18.31 6.50 -23.76
C PRO A 821 17.60 7.36 -22.71
N GLN A 822 16.32 7.07 -22.45
CA GLN A 822 15.51 7.75 -21.43
C GLN A 822 16.08 7.60 -20.03
N TYR A 823 16.49 6.38 -19.66
CA TYR A 823 17.10 6.11 -18.36
C TYR A 823 18.44 6.83 -18.22
N GLN A 824 19.25 6.83 -19.28
CA GLN A 824 20.56 7.47 -19.29
C GLN A 824 20.47 9.00 -19.19
N ALA A 825 19.46 9.60 -19.81
CA ALA A 825 19.25 11.04 -19.86
C ALA A 825 18.58 11.61 -18.60
N LEU A 826 17.58 10.91 -18.04
CA LEU A 826 16.73 11.44 -16.97
C LEU A 826 17.08 10.94 -15.57
N VAL A 827 17.94 9.92 -15.45
CA VAL A 827 18.44 9.43 -14.16
C VAL A 827 19.91 9.83 -13.99
N GLY A 828 20.22 10.53 -12.90
CA GLY A 828 21.54 11.09 -12.66
C GLY A 828 22.64 10.03 -12.59
N ALA A 829 23.87 10.35 -12.99
CA ALA A 829 24.96 9.36 -13.00
C ALA A 829 25.24 8.76 -11.61
N ALA A 830 25.17 9.57 -10.54
CA ALA A 830 25.30 9.11 -9.16
C ALA A 830 24.13 8.20 -8.73
N GLU A 831 22.89 8.58 -9.06
CA GLU A 831 21.69 7.75 -8.82
C GLU A 831 21.82 6.39 -9.53
N ARG A 832 22.26 6.38 -10.79
CA ARG A 832 22.47 5.14 -11.56
C ARG A 832 23.58 4.27 -10.99
N ALA A 833 24.68 4.87 -10.52
CA ALA A 833 25.77 4.16 -9.89
C ALA A 833 25.35 3.52 -8.55
N ALA A 834 24.63 4.28 -7.71
CA ALA A 834 24.09 3.79 -6.44
C ALA A 834 23.09 2.64 -6.66
N ALA A 835 22.15 2.79 -7.61
CA ALA A 835 21.20 1.75 -7.97
C ALA A 835 21.92 0.48 -8.46
N SER A 836 22.93 0.63 -9.33
CA SER A 836 23.73 -0.50 -9.84
C SER A 836 24.48 -1.23 -8.74
N ALA A 837 25.12 -0.49 -7.81
CA ALA A 837 25.81 -1.08 -6.67
C ALA A 837 24.85 -1.80 -5.72
N GLY A 838 23.68 -1.21 -5.45
CA GLY A 838 22.63 -1.82 -4.63
C GLY A 838 22.14 -3.15 -5.21
N TRP A 839 21.84 -3.20 -6.51
CA TRP A 839 21.42 -4.43 -7.16
C TRP A 839 22.50 -5.50 -7.18
N GLN A 840 23.77 -5.13 -7.39
CA GLN A 840 24.89 -6.08 -7.32
C GLN A 840 25.07 -6.65 -5.90
N ALA A 841 24.88 -5.84 -4.86
CA ALA A 841 24.90 -6.32 -3.48
C ALA A 841 23.74 -7.29 -3.20
N ILE A 842 22.54 -6.98 -3.69
CA ILE A 842 21.37 -7.86 -3.62
C ILE A 842 21.63 -9.16 -4.37
N MET A 843 22.16 -9.14 -5.59
CA MET A 843 22.39 -10.35 -6.38
C MET A 843 23.47 -11.25 -5.78
N ARG A 844 24.51 -10.68 -5.16
CA ARG A 844 25.52 -11.44 -4.41
C ARG A 844 24.95 -12.15 -3.18
N SER A 845 24.00 -11.53 -2.48
CA SER A 845 23.43 -12.07 -1.23
C SER A 845 22.16 -12.90 -1.43
N GLN A 846 21.35 -12.59 -2.44
CA GLN A 846 19.98 -13.11 -2.62
C GLN A 846 19.69 -13.63 -4.03
N GLY A 847 20.66 -13.63 -4.96
CA GLY A 847 20.40 -13.94 -6.38
C GLY A 847 19.82 -15.34 -6.62
N ALA A 848 20.27 -16.35 -5.88
CA ALA A 848 19.72 -17.71 -5.97
C ALA A 848 18.26 -17.78 -5.52
N SER A 849 17.94 -17.18 -4.36
CA SER A 849 16.58 -17.15 -3.81
C SER A 849 15.63 -16.35 -4.71
N ARG A 850 16.06 -15.21 -5.26
CA ARG A 850 15.26 -14.40 -6.18
C ARG A 850 14.97 -15.11 -7.50
N ARG A 851 15.96 -15.84 -8.05
CA ARG A 851 15.75 -16.68 -9.24
C ARG A 851 14.76 -17.81 -8.98
N ALA A 852 14.85 -18.47 -7.83
CA ALA A 852 13.90 -19.52 -7.46
C ALA A 852 12.48 -18.95 -7.31
N TRP A 853 12.35 -17.85 -6.58
CA TRP A 853 11.08 -17.13 -6.42
C TRP A 853 10.46 -16.71 -7.76
N LEU A 854 11.26 -16.14 -8.67
CA LEU A 854 10.76 -15.68 -9.97
C LEU A 854 10.26 -16.85 -10.82
N ARG A 855 11.01 -17.97 -10.86
CA ARG A 855 10.57 -19.19 -11.58
C ARG A 855 9.27 -19.75 -11.02
N ASP A 856 9.17 -19.89 -9.70
CA ASP A 856 7.94 -20.38 -9.05
C ASP A 856 6.77 -19.44 -9.36
N THR A 857 7.02 -18.12 -9.31
CA THR A 857 6.00 -17.11 -9.56
C THR A 857 5.49 -17.12 -11.00
N GLN A 858 6.40 -17.19 -11.96
CA GLN A 858 6.06 -17.31 -13.38
C GLN A 858 5.33 -18.63 -13.68
N GLY A 859 5.71 -19.72 -12.99
CA GLY A 859 5.07 -21.02 -13.15
C GLY A 859 3.59 -21.04 -12.76
N TRP A 860 3.20 -20.41 -11.64
CA TRP A 860 1.78 -20.34 -11.27
C TRP A 860 1.02 -19.27 -12.05
N LEU A 861 1.65 -18.13 -12.40
CA LEU A 861 1.04 -17.13 -13.29
C LEU A 861 0.71 -17.73 -14.65
N GLY A 862 1.58 -18.58 -15.20
CA GLY A 862 1.31 -19.32 -16.43
C GLY A 862 0.06 -20.20 -16.32
N ARG A 863 -0.15 -20.89 -15.17
CA ARG A 863 -1.38 -21.67 -14.93
C ARG A 863 -2.61 -20.79 -14.81
N TYR A 864 -2.50 -19.67 -14.09
CA TYR A 864 -3.58 -18.69 -13.95
C TYR A 864 -4.02 -18.15 -15.33
N LEU A 865 -3.06 -17.81 -16.18
CA LEU A 865 -3.31 -17.33 -17.55
C LEU A 865 -3.88 -18.41 -18.47
N ALA A 866 -3.40 -19.65 -18.37
CA ALA A 866 -3.94 -20.78 -19.12
C ALA A 866 -5.40 -21.07 -18.74
N GLY A 867 -5.78 -20.83 -17.48
CA GLY A 867 -7.16 -20.93 -17.00
C GLY A 867 -8.07 -19.76 -17.39
N GLY A 868 -7.55 -18.71 -18.06
CA GLY A 868 -8.34 -17.55 -18.47
C GLY A 868 -8.32 -16.38 -17.47
N GLY A 869 -7.39 -16.39 -16.52
CA GLY A 869 -7.20 -15.30 -15.57
C GLY A 869 -6.84 -13.96 -16.23
N ARG A 870 -7.27 -12.86 -15.61
CA ARG A 870 -7.02 -11.48 -16.08
C ARG A 870 -5.90 -10.83 -15.29
N LEU A 871 -5.05 -10.05 -15.97
CA LEU A 871 -3.93 -9.33 -15.36
C LEU A 871 -3.91 -7.85 -15.76
N ALA A 872 -3.47 -7.00 -14.84
CA ALA A 872 -3.05 -5.63 -15.12
C ALA A 872 -1.64 -5.36 -14.54
N ALA A 873 -1.00 -4.28 -14.98
CA ALA A 873 0.40 -3.99 -14.68
C ALA A 873 0.58 -2.86 -13.64
N ALA A 874 1.59 -3.01 -12.79
CA ALA A 874 2.08 -2.01 -11.86
C ALA A 874 3.61 -1.97 -11.89
N SER A 875 4.22 -0.80 -11.70
CA SER A 875 5.67 -0.66 -11.77
C SER A 875 6.41 -1.16 -10.53
N GLY A 876 5.81 -1.09 -9.34
CA GLY A 876 6.50 -1.36 -8.07
C GLY A 876 7.47 -0.25 -7.64
N ALA A 877 7.35 0.95 -8.21
CA ALA A 877 8.15 2.09 -7.78
C ALA A 877 7.79 2.49 -6.32
N PRO A 878 8.78 2.81 -5.47
CA PRO A 878 10.15 3.18 -5.78
C PRO A 878 11.17 2.05 -5.59
N ALA A 879 10.72 0.81 -5.31
CA ALA A 879 11.64 -0.34 -5.17
C ALA A 879 12.42 -0.59 -6.46
N VAL A 880 11.88 -0.10 -7.58
CA VAL A 880 12.51 -0.03 -8.89
C VAL A 880 12.52 1.40 -9.42
N PRO A 881 13.39 1.74 -10.40
CA PRO A 881 13.43 3.08 -10.97
C PRO A 881 12.11 3.46 -11.66
N TYR A 882 11.66 4.70 -11.43
CA TYR A 882 10.45 5.25 -12.04
C TYR A 882 10.47 5.14 -13.56
N GLY A 883 9.33 4.82 -14.16
CA GLY A 883 9.19 4.56 -15.60
C GLY A 883 9.70 3.19 -16.03
N LEU A 884 10.96 2.86 -15.68
CA LEU A 884 11.57 1.58 -16.06
C LEU A 884 10.86 0.37 -15.45
N GLY A 885 10.34 0.51 -14.22
CA GLY A 885 9.64 -0.55 -13.50
C GLY A 885 8.47 -1.16 -14.27
N LEU A 886 7.64 -0.34 -14.93
CA LEU A 886 6.50 -0.83 -15.70
C LEU A 886 6.95 -1.65 -16.92
N HIS A 887 8.01 -1.22 -17.61
CA HIS A 887 8.59 -1.98 -18.73
C HIS A 887 9.21 -3.30 -18.26
N ALA A 888 9.86 -3.30 -17.08
CA ALA A 888 10.38 -4.51 -16.47
C ALA A 888 9.26 -5.47 -16.08
N GLN A 889 8.17 -4.96 -15.50
CA GLN A 889 6.98 -5.73 -15.17
C GLN A 889 6.43 -6.43 -16.42
N LEU A 890 6.27 -5.70 -17.53
CA LEU A 890 5.76 -6.28 -18.77
C LEU A 890 6.69 -7.37 -19.32
N ARG A 891 8.01 -7.18 -19.28
CA ARG A 891 8.98 -8.22 -19.68
C ARG A 891 8.87 -9.47 -18.79
N LEU A 892 8.71 -9.30 -17.47
CA LEU A 892 8.59 -10.41 -16.53
C LEU A 892 7.29 -11.20 -16.75
N MET A 893 6.19 -10.53 -17.10
CA MET A 893 4.92 -11.15 -17.46
C MET A 893 4.98 -11.85 -18.82
N GLN A 894 5.73 -11.29 -19.78
CA GLN A 894 5.97 -11.95 -21.07
C GLN A 894 6.71 -13.28 -20.88
N VAL A 895 7.75 -13.30 -20.04
CA VAL A 895 8.50 -14.54 -19.71
C VAL A 895 7.60 -15.56 -18.99
N ALA A 896 6.57 -15.11 -18.25
CA ALA A 896 5.55 -15.99 -17.67
C ALA A 896 4.57 -16.60 -18.70
N GLY A 897 4.72 -16.26 -19.99
CA GLY A 897 3.92 -16.81 -21.09
C GLY A 897 2.73 -15.95 -21.52
N LEU A 898 2.65 -14.69 -21.09
CA LEU A 898 1.57 -13.78 -21.53
C LEU A 898 1.77 -13.37 -23.01
N PRO A 899 0.79 -13.62 -23.91
CA PRO A 899 0.89 -13.19 -25.30
C PRO A 899 0.99 -11.67 -25.44
N ALA A 900 1.70 -11.18 -26.45
CA ALA A 900 2.00 -9.76 -26.61
C ALA A 900 0.74 -8.86 -26.65
N GLY A 901 -0.34 -9.28 -27.32
CA GLY A 901 -1.60 -8.53 -27.34
C GLY A 901 -2.21 -8.36 -25.94
N ARG A 902 -2.28 -9.45 -25.16
CA ARG A 902 -2.73 -9.40 -23.75
C ARG A 902 -1.78 -8.63 -22.85
N LEU A 903 -0.48 -8.69 -23.13
CA LEU A 903 0.54 -7.94 -22.40
C LEU A 903 0.35 -6.43 -22.56
N LEU A 904 0.12 -5.95 -23.79
CA LEU A 904 -0.17 -4.53 -24.02
C LEU A 904 -1.50 -4.12 -23.39
N ARG A 905 -2.53 -4.97 -23.43
CA ARG A 905 -3.82 -4.73 -22.74
C ARG A 905 -3.65 -4.64 -21.22
N ALA A 906 -2.76 -5.42 -20.61
CA ALA A 906 -2.48 -5.39 -19.18
C ALA A 906 -2.01 -4.01 -18.67
N ALA A 907 -1.30 -3.23 -19.49
CA ALA A 907 -0.89 -1.86 -19.19
C ALA A 907 -1.74 -0.79 -19.90
N THR A 908 -2.86 -1.17 -20.53
CA THR A 908 -3.77 -0.24 -21.22
C THR A 908 -5.22 -0.52 -20.80
N SER A 909 -6.00 -1.25 -21.58
CA SER A 909 -7.44 -1.42 -21.35
C SER A 909 -7.80 -2.22 -20.10
N GLU A 910 -7.02 -3.24 -19.72
CA GLU A 910 -7.27 -3.97 -18.46
C GLU A 910 -6.93 -3.11 -17.24
N ALA A 911 -5.90 -2.26 -17.34
CA ALA A 911 -5.57 -1.32 -16.28
C ALA A 911 -6.61 -0.20 -16.15
N ALA A 912 -7.11 0.33 -17.28
CA ALA A 912 -8.23 1.28 -17.28
C ALA A 912 -9.50 0.65 -16.69
N HIS A 913 -9.78 -0.62 -17.03
CA HIS A 913 -10.88 -1.36 -16.42
C HIS A 913 -10.66 -1.48 -14.91
N ALA A 914 -9.49 -1.90 -14.42
CA ALA A 914 -9.23 -1.98 -12.98
C ALA A 914 -9.49 -0.65 -12.22
N LEU A 915 -9.38 0.49 -12.91
CA LEU A 915 -9.66 1.82 -12.36
C LEU A 915 -11.11 2.29 -12.52
N GLY A 916 -11.98 1.54 -13.22
CA GLY A 916 -13.33 1.99 -13.57
C GLY A 916 -13.37 3.05 -14.68
N LEU A 917 -12.30 3.17 -15.45
CA LEU A 917 -12.10 4.20 -16.49
C LEU A 917 -12.07 3.62 -17.91
N GLN A 918 -12.60 2.41 -18.11
CA GLN A 918 -12.59 1.73 -19.40
C GLN A 918 -13.31 2.50 -20.52
N ASP A 919 -14.20 3.44 -20.19
CA ASP A 919 -14.95 4.25 -21.15
C ASP A 919 -14.31 5.63 -21.40
N GLU A 920 -13.21 5.95 -20.72
CA GLU A 920 -12.52 7.24 -20.82
C GLU A 920 -11.08 7.08 -21.37
N ILE A 921 -10.36 6.00 -21.00
CA ILE A 921 -8.93 5.79 -21.33
C ILE A 921 -8.59 4.31 -21.55
N GLY A 922 -7.33 4.01 -21.89
CA GLY A 922 -6.81 2.65 -22.06
C GLY A 922 -7.14 2.01 -23.41
N SER A 923 -7.87 2.72 -24.27
CA SER A 923 -8.15 2.33 -25.65
C SER A 923 -8.24 3.53 -26.59
N ILE A 924 -8.04 3.29 -27.89
CA ILE A 924 -8.25 4.26 -28.96
C ILE A 924 -9.64 4.03 -29.54
N ALA A 925 -10.62 4.79 -29.05
CA ALA A 925 -12.00 4.75 -29.50
C ALA A 925 -12.65 6.14 -29.41
N THR A 926 -13.68 6.37 -30.22
CA THR A 926 -14.44 7.62 -30.19
C THR A 926 -14.98 7.87 -28.78
N GLY A 927 -14.82 9.09 -28.29
CA GLY A 927 -15.19 9.51 -26.95
C GLY A 927 -14.04 9.44 -25.95
N HIS A 928 -13.01 8.61 -26.15
CA HIS A 928 -11.92 8.46 -25.18
C HIS A 928 -10.96 9.67 -25.20
N ARG A 929 -10.23 9.89 -24.10
CA ARG A 929 -9.12 10.85 -24.06
C ARG A 929 -8.01 10.42 -25.02
N ALA A 930 -7.39 11.40 -25.66
CA ALA A 930 -6.27 11.21 -26.55
C ALA A 930 -4.95 11.02 -25.76
N ASP A 931 -4.85 9.88 -25.08
CA ASP A 931 -3.62 9.41 -24.43
C ASP A 931 -2.96 8.35 -25.33
N LEU A 932 -1.95 8.75 -26.10
CA LEU A 932 -1.42 7.95 -27.21
C LEU A 932 0.11 7.83 -27.16
N LEU A 933 0.62 6.69 -27.63
CA LEU A 933 2.04 6.47 -27.90
C LEU A 933 2.29 6.25 -29.38
N PHE A 934 3.43 6.75 -29.83
CA PHE A 934 3.95 6.59 -31.18
C PHE A 934 5.28 5.85 -31.08
N ILE A 935 5.26 4.56 -31.44
CA ILE A 935 6.38 3.64 -31.27
C ILE A 935 7.07 3.40 -32.61
N ASP A 936 8.38 3.64 -32.66
CA ASP A 936 9.27 3.33 -33.78
C ASP A 936 9.66 1.85 -33.79
N GLY A 937 8.65 0.97 -33.84
CA GLY A 937 8.82 -0.47 -33.70
C GLY A 937 7.51 -1.24 -33.70
N ASP A 938 7.60 -2.56 -33.54
CA ASP A 938 6.49 -3.52 -33.47
C ASP A 938 6.41 -4.18 -32.09
N PRO A 939 5.66 -3.59 -31.13
CA PRO A 939 5.53 -4.15 -29.79
C PRO A 939 4.73 -5.47 -29.74
N LEU A 940 3.92 -5.82 -30.74
CA LEU A 940 3.27 -7.14 -30.81
C LEU A 940 4.23 -8.24 -31.27
N ALA A 941 5.18 -7.92 -32.17
CA ALA A 941 6.22 -8.88 -32.58
C ALA A 941 7.33 -8.99 -31.52
N ASP A 942 7.75 -7.87 -30.95
CA ASP A 942 8.77 -7.79 -29.92
C ASP A 942 8.44 -6.69 -28.90
N PRO A 943 7.86 -7.06 -27.73
CA PRO A 943 7.51 -6.12 -26.67
C PRO A 943 8.69 -5.27 -26.16
N GLN A 944 9.95 -5.65 -26.40
CA GLN A 944 11.09 -4.81 -26.02
C GLN A 944 11.13 -3.50 -26.83
N GLN A 945 10.52 -3.48 -28.02
CA GLN A 945 10.43 -2.29 -28.86
C GLN A 945 9.46 -1.24 -28.29
N LEU A 946 8.71 -1.55 -27.24
CA LEU A 946 7.86 -0.58 -26.53
C LEU A 946 8.65 0.60 -25.95
N LEU A 947 9.97 0.46 -25.72
CA LEU A 947 10.84 1.56 -25.30
C LEU A 947 11.25 2.50 -26.44
N ARG A 948 10.97 2.17 -27.71
CA ARG A 948 11.31 2.99 -28.89
C ARG A 948 10.24 4.06 -29.13
N ILE A 949 9.97 4.86 -28.10
CA ILE A 949 8.94 5.90 -28.12
C ILE A 949 9.47 7.11 -28.90
N GLY A 950 8.82 7.47 -30.00
CA GLY A 950 9.10 8.70 -30.73
C GLY A 950 8.34 9.90 -30.14
N MET A 951 7.09 9.67 -29.73
CA MET A 951 6.21 10.69 -29.14
C MET A 951 5.23 10.07 -28.15
N VAL A 952 4.92 10.82 -27.10
CA VAL A 952 3.86 10.55 -26.13
C VAL A 952 2.86 11.68 -26.16
N MET A 953 1.57 11.36 -26.08
CA MET A 953 0.48 12.31 -26.05
C MET A 953 -0.37 12.07 -24.80
N THR A 954 -0.70 13.13 -24.08
CA THR A 954 -1.65 13.12 -22.96
C THR A 954 -2.69 14.20 -23.17
N ASP A 955 -3.98 13.88 -23.06
CA ASP A 955 -5.06 14.85 -23.28
C ASP A 955 -4.92 15.63 -24.61
N GLY A 956 -4.45 14.96 -25.66
CA GLY A 956 -4.23 15.56 -26.99
C GLY A 956 -2.95 16.39 -27.12
N LEU A 957 -2.17 16.57 -26.06
CA LEU A 957 -0.90 17.30 -26.06
C LEU A 957 0.28 16.36 -26.36
N GLY A 958 0.82 16.43 -27.58
CA GLY A 958 1.95 15.61 -28.03
C GLY A 958 3.31 16.20 -27.63
N ARG A 959 4.19 15.37 -27.06
CA ARG A 959 5.59 15.68 -26.73
C ARG A 959 6.51 14.62 -27.32
N THR A 960 7.51 15.04 -28.08
CA THR A 960 8.50 14.12 -28.66
C THR A 960 9.54 13.73 -27.61
N LEU A 961 10.14 12.55 -27.76
CA LEU A 961 11.13 12.09 -26.79
C LEU A 961 12.31 13.07 -26.59
N PRO A 962 12.86 13.72 -27.64
CA PRO A 962 13.87 14.76 -27.46
C PRO A 962 13.44 15.96 -26.60
N THR A 963 12.16 16.37 -26.67
CA THR A 963 11.64 17.47 -25.84
C THR A 963 11.53 17.09 -24.36
N LEU A 964 11.34 15.79 -24.06
CA LEU A 964 11.29 15.28 -22.69
C LEU A 964 12.67 14.98 -22.10
N MET A 965 13.72 14.90 -22.93
CA MET A 965 15.10 14.57 -22.51
C MET A 965 16.08 15.69 -22.87
N PRO A 966 15.91 16.94 -22.40
CA PRO A 966 16.82 18.01 -22.75
C PRO A 966 18.24 17.71 -22.25
N THR A 967 19.23 17.96 -23.10
CA THR A 967 20.64 17.60 -22.92
C THR A 967 21.41 18.51 -21.96
N SER A 968 20.76 19.53 -21.39
CA SER A 968 21.28 20.42 -20.34
C SER A 968 20.13 20.85 -19.41
N PRO A 969 20.38 21.12 -18.11
CA PRO A 969 19.45 21.92 -17.32
C PRO A 969 19.27 23.26 -18.05
N ALA A 970 18.03 23.66 -18.29
CA ALA A 970 17.74 25.00 -18.77
C ALA A 970 18.31 26.00 -17.72
N PRO A 971 19.09 27.01 -18.14
CA PRO A 971 19.73 27.95 -17.23
C PRO A 971 18.73 28.76 -16.41
#